data_AF-A0A1H8TCQ9-F1
#
_entry.id   AF-A0A1H8TCQ9-F1
#
_cell.length_a   1.000
_cell.length_b   1.000
_cell.length_c   1.000
_cell.angle_alpha   90.00
_cell.angle_beta   90.00
_cell.angle_gamma   90.00
#
_symmetry.space_group_name_H-M   'P 1'
#
loop_
_entity.id
_entity.type
_entity.pdbx_description
1 polymer ?
#
loop_
_entity_poly.entity_id
_entity_poly.type
_entity_poly.pdbx_seq_one_letter_code
_entity_poly.pdbx_strand_id
1 'polypeptide(L)'
;MADDHESGPLSLERNESIFRSDILADYLPDGIGRAGRARLILLGGQPGAGKTAVLIASHAELDRSGPTIRIVGDDLRSYHPNFLAFQKQDPETASQFTQVDAGRWTEKLLAAATERNVNIVFETTMRTPENVARIVGIARAAGYDVEARAVAVNPRLSWQGNHYRFEEMLRAGDTARIPPQHVHDAAVTGLRVSLEKIESESLVDRVQLRTRGGTILYDNERRQGGWSQPPQARVALEREQSRPMTRSELQRFSDDWNHVLGRMEDRRAPDDRIAAVRARAIEDVNQLLAQRRDADGENGHRRGRSIFQNRADALGLFVELYDNALRDAERRPIGNIEAHAVGRLSQSYMALKLVEAARNLGLFPENGTIVSTRAMVQDKRGAREFPAAHRLPADLAVETPDGSRRRLTESFDVALNHAAIDRDIFGRTDRLSRLANVVDSWLEVAGMRKTLARAANAVAVGMSADAAMSDVVEPGYAAAIAQARGRLERNMAIAERAAMSTMTVNERGEPVRALRDELRLRTADLENRARAKTMMEAILSETAQHTRLDAEGRRAAGELVRGIADNERNLGGGHARERSTARSDVLVPARDLPDLSESEITDRLRGSARLADKRAEIDNLSRLVFGNSQAVSGSVDRITGAQSGAAAGDDVREGRLGEMAGEGRTWLKRPNPARQSAEAHAPRLAAALVDYGIAVDFERHQINLGHREEQARHRLEVPRPSKELSALMSGTDQDQVRRLNTDPALRREFEKLTLAMVKRLSSADRADLKEGKVTKPGSSLGITPEQASSLKLVQDRAGALQDRSLRQARHIVSTPQLGMRR
;
A
#
# COMPACT_ATOMS: atom_id res chain seq x y z
N MET A 1 31.68 -40.47 8.47
CA MET A 1 30.74 -39.95 7.46
C MET A 1 30.85 -38.45 7.59
N ALA A 2 31.53 -37.79 6.65
CA ALA A 2 32.04 -36.44 6.83
C ALA A 2 31.41 -35.46 5.82
N ASP A 3 31.13 -34.26 6.32
CA ASP A 3 31.12 -32.97 5.61
C ASP A 3 30.33 -32.87 4.29
N ASP A 4 28.99 -32.86 4.38
CA ASP A 4 28.10 -32.16 3.42
C ASP A 4 27.85 -30.70 3.87
N HIS A 5 28.89 -30.03 4.39
CA HIS A 5 28.88 -28.61 4.74
C HIS A 5 29.40 -27.75 3.58
N GLU A 6 28.52 -27.37 2.64
CA GLU A 6 28.52 -26.05 1.93
C GLU A 6 27.49 -26.01 0.77
N SER A 7 26.46 -25.17 0.92
CA SER A 7 25.70 -24.47 -0.16
C SER A 7 25.55 -25.12 -1.56
N GLY A 8 25.21 -26.40 -1.66
CA GLY A 8 25.04 -27.10 -2.95
C GLY A 8 23.85 -28.08 -3.00
N PRO A 9 23.54 -28.65 -4.18
CA PRO A 9 22.55 -29.72 -4.32
C PRO A 9 22.99 -30.99 -3.60
N LEU A 10 22.03 -31.82 -3.18
CA LEU A 10 22.32 -33.10 -2.55
C LEU A 10 23.08 -34.04 -3.49
N SER A 11 23.92 -34.89 -2.88
CA SER A 11 24.49 -36.06 -3.56
C SER A 11 23.37 -36.95 -4.13
N LEU A 12 23.63 -37.61 -5.26
CA LEU A 12 22.60 -38.40 -5.94
C LEU A 12 22.06 -39.54 -5.05
N GLU A 13 22.93 -40.14 -4.23
CA GLU A 13 22.57 -41.16 -3.25
C GLU A 13 21.66 -40.60 -2.15
N ARG A 14 21.96 -39.41 -1.61
CA ARG A 14 21.12 -38.78 -0.58
C ARG A 14 19.77 -38.32 -1.14
N ASN A 15 19.76 -37.76 -2.36
CA ASN A 15 18.55 -37.43 -3.10
C ASN A 15 17.67 -38.67 -3.32
N GLU A 16 18.26 -39.80 -3.73
CA GLU A 16 17.54 -41.06 -3.93
C GLU A 16 17.04 -41.68 -2.62
N SER A 17 17.84 -41.62 -1.54
CA SER A 17 17.43 -42.08 -0.22
C SER A 17 16.15 -41.39 0.25
N ILE A 18 16.14 -40.05 0.26
CA ILE A 18 14.98 -39.23 0.69
C ILE A 18 13.77 -39.48 -0.20
N PHE A 19 13.98 -39.66 -1.51
CA PHE A 19 12.89 -40.00 -2.42
C PHE A 19 12.22 -41.32 -2.03
N ARG A 20 13.00 -42.37 -1.75
CA ARG A 20 12.46 -43.70 -1.45
C ARG A 20 11.90 -43.84 -0.04
N SER A 21 12.53 -43.22 0.97
CA SER A 21 12.08 -43.36 2.36
C SER A 21 10.92 -42.45 2.72
N ASP A 22 10.89 -41.23 2.18
CA ASP A 22 10.01 -40.17 2.67
C ASP A 22 8.96 -39.81 1.60
N ILE A 23 9.41 -39.25 0.47
CA ILE A 23 8.51 -38.70 -0.57
C ILE A 23 7.61 -39.77 -1.20
N LEU A 24 8.17 -40.95 -1.49
CA LEU A 24 7.40 -42.03 -2.09
C LEU A 24 6.33 -42.56 -1.12
N ALA A 25 6.64 -42.64 0.17
CA ALA A 25 5.71 -43.11 1.20
C ALA A 25 4.54 -42.13 1.42
N ASP A 26 4.83 -40.82 1.48
CA ASP A 26 3.83 -39.78 1.71
C ASP A 26 2.87 -39.59 0.53
N TYR A 27 3.38 -39.61 -0.70
CA TYR A 27 2.56 -39.36 -1.90
C TYR A 27 1.99 -40.63 -2.53
N LEU A 28 2.64 -41.77 -2.37
CA LEU A 28 2.26 -43.06 -2.95
C LEU A 28 2.40 -44.17 -1.88
N PRO A 29 1.59 -44.14 -0.82
CA PRO A 29 1.62 -45.17 0.22
C PRO A 29 1.31 -46.56 -0.37
N ASP A 30 1.83 -47.61 0.27
CA ASP A 30 1.56 -48.98 -0.15
C ASP A 30 0.08 -49.33 0.10
N GLY A 31 -0.56 -49.86 -0.93
CA GLY A 31 -2.02 -50.05 -0.96
C GLY A 31 -2.82 -48.90 -1.58
N ILE A 32 -2.18 -47.81 -2.04
CA ILE A 32 -2.86 -46.84 -2.91
C ILE A 32 -3.38 -47.59 -4.17
N GLY A 33 -4.70 -47.59 -4.35
CA GLY A 33 -5.36 -48.37 -5.39
C GLY A 33 -5.06 -47.86 -6.80
N ARG A 34 -5.50 -48.60 -7.82
CA ARG A 34 -5.34 -48.20 -9.23
C ARG A 34 -6.61 -47.49 -9.74
N ALA A 35 -6.43 -46.46 -10.55
CA ALA A 35 -7.50 -45.87 -11.33
C ALA A 35 -7.83 -46.79 -12.52
N GLY A 36 -9.12 -47.07 -12.76
CA GLY A 36 -9.54 -47.96 -13.86
C GLY A 36 -9.30 -47.38 -15.26
N ARG A 37 -9.25 -46.05 -15.36
CA ARG A 37 -8.84 -45.29 -16.55
C ARG A 37 -8.03 -44.09 -16.06
N ALA A 38 -6.71 -44.21 -16.09
CA ALA A 38 -5.82 -43.23 -15.48
C ALA A 38 -5.78 -41.92 -16.29
N ARG A 39 -6.00 -40.80 -15.59
CA ARG A 39 -5.99 -39.44 -16.17
C ARG A 39 -4.86 -38.61 -15.56
N LEU A 40 -4.18 -37.83 -16.40
CA LEU A 40 -3.26 -36.77 -15.96
C LEU A 40 -3.81 -35.40 -16.34
N ILE A 41 -4.01 -34.54 -15.35
CA ILE A 41 -4.28 -33.11 -15.56
C ILE A 41 -2.98 -32.34 -15.33
N LEU A 42 -2.43 -31.77 -16.41
CA LEU A 42 -1.25 -30.91 -16.38
C LEU A 42 -1.70 -29.45 -16.20
N LEU A 43 -1.43 -28.87 -15.04
CA LEU A 43 -1.83 -27.50 -14.69
C LEU A 43 -0.70 -26.49 -14.96
N GLY A 44 -0.94 -25.52 -15.83
CA GLY A 44 -0.03 -24.44 -16.20
C GLY A 44 -0.48 -23.06 -15.72
N GLY A 45 0.45 -22.10 -15.78
CA GLY A 45 0.24 -20.72 -15.32
C GLY A 45 1.48 -20.14 -14.66
N GLN A 46 1.77 -18.87 -14.92
CA GLN A 46 2.91 -18.17 -14.32
C GLN A 46 2.82 -18.14 -12.77
N PRO A 47 3.94 -17.95 -12.05
CA PRO A 47 3.91 -17.73 -10.60
C PRO A 47 2.96 -16.58 -10.22
N GLY A 48 2.15 -16.77 -9.16
CA GLY A 48 1.19 -15.77 -8.72
C GLY A 48 -0.13 -15.72 -9.52
N ALA A 49 -0.30 -16.50 -10.58
CA ALA A 49 -1.57 -16.59 -11.33
C ALA A 49 -2.76 -17.20 -10.52
N GLY A 50 -2.51 -17.73 -9.32
CA GLY A 50 -3.56 -18.31 -8.46
C GLY A 50 -3.97 -19.74 -8.84
N LYS A 51 -3.00 -20.56 -9.29
CA LYS A 51 -3.22 -21.96 -9.71
C LYS A 51 -3.90 -22.85 -8.65
N THR A 52 -3.71 -22.58 -7.36
CA THR A 52 -4.20 -23.37 -6.22
C THR A 52 -5.69 -23.71 -6.29
N ALA A 53 -6.55 -22.77 -6.69
CA ALA A 53 -7.99 -23.04 -6.78
C ALA A 53 -8.32 -24.06 -7.89
N VAL A 54 -7.66 -23.95 -9.04
CA VAL A 54 -7.82 -24.89 -10.17
C VAL A 54 -7.15 -26.23 -9.87
N LEU A 55 -6.06 -26.23 -9.09
CA LEU A 55 -5.37 -27.43 -8.61
C LEU A 55 -6.28 -28.26 -7.70
N ILE A 56 -6.87 -27.63 -6.68
CA ILE A 56 -7.83 -28.27 -5.75
C ILE A 56 -9.06 -28.79 -6.52
N ALA A 57 -9.65 -27.97 -7.38
CA ALA A 57 -10.82 -28.37 -8.17
C ALA A 57 -10.51 -29.54 -9.14
N SER A 58 -9.31 -29.58 -9.73
CA SER A 58 -8.90 -30.68 -10.61
C SER A 58 -8.61 -31.96 -9.85
N HIS A 59 -8.04 -31.86 -8.64
CA HIS A 59 -7.82 -33.02 -7.77
C HIS A 59 -9.15 -33.64 -7.33
N ALA A 60 -10.07 -32.83 -6.79
CA ALA A 60 -11.42 -33.26 -6.43
C ALA A 60 -12.24 -33.78 -7.64
N GLU A 61 -11.94 -33.35 -8.86
CA GLU A 61 -12.54 -33.92 -10.06
C GLU A 61 -12.06 -35.36 -10.30
N LEU A 62 -10.75 -35.60 -10.32
CA LEU A 62 -10.16 -36.90 -10.60
C LEU A 62 -10.41 -37.92 -9.48
N ASP A 63 -10.44 -37.48 -8.23
CA ASP A 63 -10.58 -38.37 -7.07
C ASP A 63 -11.93 -39.12 -7.07
N ARG A 64 -12.97 -38.51 -7.65
CA ARG A 64 -14.28 -39.16 -7.91
C ARG A 64 -14.22 -40.31 -8.93
N SER A 65 -13.11 -40.46 -9.67
CA SER A 65 -12.92 -41.49 -10.70
C SER A 65 -11.85 -42.53 -10.34
N GLY A 66 -11.15 -42.35 -9.21
CA GLY A 66 -10.13 -43.27 -8.73
C GLY A 66 -9.03 -42.56 -7.95
N PRO A 67 -8.16 -43.32 -7.25
CA PRO A 67 -7.12 -42.77 -6.37
C PRO A 67 -6.27 -41.73 -7.10
N THR A 68 -6.23 -40.52 -6.54
CA THR A 68 -5.58 -39.36 -7.17
C THR A 68 -4.46 -38.82 -6.31
N ILE A 69 -3.34 -38.46 -6.94
CA ILE A 69 -2.27 -37.69 -6.29
C ILE A 69 -2.12 -36.29 -6.90
N ARG A 70 -1.52 -35.39 -6.13
CA ARG A 70 -1.20 -34.02 -6.52
C ARG A 70 0.32 -33.84 -6.49
N ILE A 71 0.95 -33.60 -7.64
CA ILE A 71 2.39 -33.35 -7.73
C ILE A 71 2.62 -31.84 -7.87
N VAL A 72 3.28 -31.23 -6.88
CA VAL A 72 3.74 -29.83 -6.91
C VAL A 72 5.20 -29.79 -6.51
N GLY A 73 6.08 -29.42 -7.44
CA GLY A 73 7.53 -29.42 -7.19
C GLY A 73 8.01 -28.39 -6.17
N ASP A 74 7.22 -27.38 -5.84
CA ASP A 74 7.52 -26.45 -4.74
C ASP A 74 7.32 -27.12 -3.36
N ASP A 75 6.28 -27.94 -3.19
CA ASP A 75 5.96 -28.64 -1.94
C ASP A 75 7.09 -29.62 -1.56
N LEU A 76 7.69 -30.29 -2.56
CA LEU A 76 8.78 -31.25 -2.38
C LEU A 76 10.08 -30.64 -1.82
N ARG A 77 10.20 -29.30 -1.74
CA ARG A 77 11.39 -28.64 -1.16
C ARG A 77 11.49 -28.83 0.35
N SER A 78 10.37 -29.07 1.04
CA SER A 78 10.34 -29.29 2.50
C SER A 78 11.15 -30.51 2.94
N TYR A 79 11.28 -31.53 2.07
CA TYR A 79 12.08 -32.74 2.29
C TYR A 79 13.60 -32.50 2.19
N HIS A 80 14.05 -31.33 1.69
CA HIS A 80 15.48 -31.03 1.66
C HIS A 80 15.98 -30.73 3.08
N PRO A 81 16.98 -31.47 3.63
CA PRO A 81 17.37 -31.36 5.05
C PRO A 81 17.71 -29.94 5.51
N ASN A 82 18.35 -29.16 4.63
CA ASN A 82 18.74 -27.77 4.91
C ASN A 82 17.68 -26.72 4.54
N PHE A 83 16.46 -27.10 4.13
CA PHE A 83 15.42 -26.16 3.65
C PHE A 83 15.09 -25.07 4.67
N LEU A 84 14.85 -25.45 5.92
CA LEU A 84 14.56 -24.50 7.01
C LEU A 84 15.78 -23.63 7.36
N ALA A 85 17.00 -24.11 7.15
CA ALA A 85 18.21 -23.32 7.35
C ALA A 85 18.35 -22.24 6.27
N PHE A 86 18.17 -22.61 4.99
CA PHE A 86 18.17 -21.66 3.88
C PHE A 86 17.05 -20.61 4.01
N GLN A 87 15.84 -21.03 4.40
CA GLN A 87 14.72 -20.11 4.66
C GLN A 87 15.00 -19.13 5.82
N LYS A 88 15.70 -19.56 6.88
CA LYS A 88 16.10 -18.67 7.98
C LYS A 88 17.24 -17.72 7.60
N GLN A 89 18.10 -18.11 6.67
CA GLN A 89 19.22 -17.28 6.20
C GLN A 89 18.73 -16.17 5.27
N ASP A 90 17.96 -16.51 4.24
CA ASP A 90 17.32 -15.57 3.32
C ASP A 90 16.17 -16.24 2.54
N PRO A 91 14.89 -15.91 2.84
CA PRO A 91 13.73 -16.43 2.12
C PRO A 91 13.69 -16.08 0.61
N GLU A 92 14.30 -14.96 0.18
CA GLU A 92 14.32 -14.56 -1.23
C GLU A 92 15.23 -15.49 -2.06
N THR A 93 16.43 -15.80 -1.55
CA THR A 93 17.41 -16.63 -2.29
C THR A 93 17.32 -18.13 -2.00
N ALA A 94 16.74 -18.57 -0.88
CA ALA A 94 16.69 -19.98 -0.44
C ALA A 94 16.34 -21.01 -1.54
N SER A 95 15.44 -20.65 -2.47
CA SER A 95 14.99 -21.55 -3.54
C SER A 95 16.10 -21.97 -4.52
N GLN A 96 17.19 -21.19 -4.65
CA GLN A 96 18.30 -21.50 -5.54
C GLN A 96 19.07 -22.77 -5.13
N PHE A 97 19.08 -23.08 -3.83
CA PHE A 97 19.76 -24.24 -3.27
C PHE A 97 18.92 -25.52 -3.38
N THR A 98 17.58 -25.42 -3.28
CA THR A 98 16.68 -26.59 -3.27
C THR A 98 16.05 -26.94 -4.64
N GLN A 99 16.17 -26.06 -5.64
CA GLN A 99 15.46 -26.24 -6.93
C GLN A 99 15.88 -27.50 -7.70
N VAL A 100 17.15 -27.92 -7.62
CA VAL A 100 17.68 -29.06 -8.37
C VAL A 100 17.11 -30.37 -7.82
N ASP A 101 17.16 -30.55 -6.50
CA ASP A 101 16.69 -31.76 -5.85
C ASP A 101 15.18 -31.91 -5.89
N ALA A 102 14.44 -30.82 -5.68
CA ALA A 102 12.98 -30.81 -5.86
C ALA A 102 12.57 -31.11 -7.30
N GLY A 103 13.36 -30.65 -8.30
CA GLY A 103 13.17 -31.02 -9.70
C GLY A 103 13.34 -32.53 -9.93
N ARG A 104 14.46 -33.11 -9.44
CA ARG A 104 14.71 -34.56 -9.50
C ARG A 104 13.58 -35.38 -8.85
N TRP A 105 13.11 -34.97 -7.67
CA TRP A 105 12.02 -35.64 -6.97
C TRP A 105 10.68 -35.53 -7.70
N THR A 106 10.40 -34.37 -8.32
CA THR A 106 9.18 -34.18 -9.13
C THR A 106 9.13 -35.17 -10.30
N GLU A 107 10.26 -35.40 -10.96
CA GLU A 107 10.36 -36.31 -12.11
C GLU A 107 10.25 -37.79 -11.69
N LYS A 108 10.94 -38.17 -10.61
CA LYS A 108 10.85 -39.53 -10.04
C LYS A 108 9.43 -39.83 -9.54
N LEU A 109 8.76 -38.85 -8.92
CA LEU A 109 7.40 -39.01 -8.43
C LEU A 109 6.38 -39.16 -9.57
N LEU A 110 6.57 -38.44 -10.69
CA LEU A 110 5.76 -38.63 -11.90
C LEU A 110 5.91 -40.06 -12.44
N ALA A 111 7.14 -40.55 -12.58
CA ALA A 111 7.42 -41.91 -13.05
C ALA A 111 6.74 -42.97 -12.14
N ALA A 112 7.00 -42.92 -10.83
CA ALA A 112 6.42 -43.83 -9.85
C ALA A 112 4.88 -43.78 -9.83
N ALA A 113 4.28 -42.60 -10.01
CA ALA A 113 2.83 -42.44 -10.09
C ALA A 113 2.26 -43.08 -11.37
N THR A 114 2.93 -42.90 -12.52
CA THR A 114 2.52 -43.54 -13.77
C THR A 114 2.63 -45.07 -13.70
N GLU A 115 3.68 -45.61 -13.08
CA GLU A 115 3.83 -47.05 -12.83
C GLU A 115 2.71 -47.61 -11.93
N ARG A 116 2.34 -46.87 -10.87
CA ARG A 116 1.27 -47.25 -9.95
C ARG A 116 -0.15 -47.07 -10.52
N ASN A 117 -0.31 -46.47 -11.72
CA ASN A 117 -1.60 -46.27 -12.38
C ASN A 117 -2.63 -45.51 -11.51
N VAL A 118 -2.16 -44.46 -10.82
CA VAL A 118 -3.04 -43.51 -10.10
C VAL A 118 -3.41 -42.34 -11.01
N ASN A 119 -4.51 -41.65 -10.71
CA ASN A 119 -4.81 -40.36 -11.33
C ASN A 119 -3.80 -39.30 -10.85
N ILE A 120 -3.43 -38.35 -11.72
CA ILE A 120 -2.37 -37.38 -11.43
C ILE A 120 -2.85 -35.96 -11.73
N VAL A 121 -2.73 -35.04 -10.79
CA VAL A 121 -2.77 -33.59 -11.06
C VAL A 121 -1.38 -33.02 -10.87
N PHE A 122 -0.75 -32.61 -11.96
CA PHE A 122 0.65 -32.17 -12.00
C PHE A 122 0.72 -30.64 -12.17
N GLU A 123 1.21 -29.91 -11.18
CA GLU A 123 1.44 -28.47 -11.30
C GLU A 123 2.78 -28.17 -11.99
N THR A 124 2.73 -27.28 -12.97
CA THR A 124 3.90 -26.69 -13.63
C THR A 124 3.65 -25.21 -13.94
N THR A 125 4.66 -24.53 -14.43
CA THR A 125 4.50 -23.21 -15.06
C THR A 125 4.16 -23.30 -16.54
N MET A 126 4.38 -24.46 -17.18
CA MET A 126 4.44 -24.60 -18.65
C MET A 126 5.38 -23.57 -19.31
N ARG A 127 6.51 -23.24 -18.65
CA ARG A 127 7.49 -22.26 -19.16
C ARG A 127 8.23 -22.72 -20.42
N THR A 128 8.40 -24.02 -20.63
CA THR A 128 9.13 -24.58 -21.78
C THR A 128 8.29 -25.67 -22.45
N PRO A 129 7.97 -25.54 -23.76
CA PRO A 129 7.15 -26.51 -24.47
C PRO A 129 7.75 -27.92 -24.49
N GLU A 130 9.08 -28.03 -24.46
CA GLU A 130 9.82 -29.29 -24.50
C GLU A 130 9.64 -30.09 -23.20
N ASN A 131 9.60 -29.39 -22.06
CA ASN A 131 9.33 -30.03 -20.77
C ASN A 131 7.87 -30.47 -20.67
N VAL A 132 6.95 -29.68 -21.24
CA VAL A 132 5.53 -30.07 -21.37
C VAL A 132 5.41 -31.33 -22.22
N ALA A 133 5.98 -31.34 -23.43
CA ALA A 133 5.96 -32.50 -24.32
C ALA A 133 6.58 -33.76 -23.66
N ARG A 134 7.65 -33.61 -22.88
CA ARG A 134 8.25 -34.71 -22.11
C ARG A 134 7.31 -35.27 -21.04
N ILE A 135 6.69 -34.42 -20.23
CA ILE A 135 5.74 -34.84 -19.17
C ILE A 135 4.53 -35.55 -19.81
N VAL A 136 3.98 -34.98 -20.89
CA VAL A 136 2.89 -35.60 -21.66
C VAL A 136 3.33 -36.93 -22.24
N GLY A 137 4.53 -37.02 -22.82
CA GLY A 137 5.09 -38.26 -23.38
C GLY A 137 5.23 -39.40 -22.37
N ILE A 138 5.69 -39.10 -21.15
CA ILE A 138 5.77 -40.08 -20.04
C ILE A 138 4.37 -40.63 -19.72
N ALA A 139 3.38 -39.75 -19.55
CA ALA A 139 2.01 -40.16 -19.24
C ALA A 139 1.35 -40.96 -20.39
N ARG A 140 1.55 -40.53 -21.64
CA ARG A 140 1.07 -41.21 -22.84
C ARG A 140 1.67 -42.60 -23.01
N ALA A 141 2.97 -42.76 -22.75
CA ALA A 141 3.64 -44.06 -22.78
C ALA A 141 3.09 -45.03 -21.72
N ALA A 142 2.61 -44.51 -20.59
CA ALA A 142 1.90 -45.25 -19.56
C ALA A 142 0.39 -45.43 -19.83
N GLY A 143 -0.13 -44.98 -20.98
CA GLY A 143 -1.53 -45.18 -21.39
C GLY A 143 -2.55 -44.19 -20.81
N TYR A 144 -2.10 -43.03 -20.30
CA TYR A 144 -2.98 -42.04 -19.70
C TYR A 144 -3.74 -41.20 -20.74
N ASP A 145 -4.99 -40.83 -20.42
CA ASP A 145 -5.60 -39.63 -21.01
C ASP A 145 -4.96 -38.39 -20.38
N VAL A 146 -4.62 -37.40 -21.20
CA VAL A 146 -3.90 -36.20 -20.76
C VAL A 146 -4.73 -34.95 -21.06
N GLU A 147 -4.91 -34.10 -20.06
CA GLU A 147 -5.62 -32.83 -20.15
C GLU A 147 -4.71 -31.68 -19.71
N ALA A 148 -4.55 -30.65 -20.54
CA ALA A 148 -3.84 -29.44 -20.19
C ALA A 148 -4.83 -28.37 -19.68
N ARG A 149 -4.68 -27.95 -18.42
CA ARG A 149 -5.40 -26.80 -17.86
C ARG A 149 -4.41 -25.65 -17.68
N ALA A 150 -4.78 -24.42 -18.05
CA ALA A 150 -3.96 -23.25 -17.76
C ALA A 150 -4.77 -22.11 -17.16
N VAL A 151 -4.16 -21.39 -16.21
CA VAL A 151 -4.78 -20.23 -15.57
C VAL A 151 -4.41 -18.95 -16.33
N ALA A 152 -5.40 -18.32 -16.95
CA ALA A 152 -5.28 -17.08 -17.69
C ALA A 152 -5.47 -15.88 -16.75
N VAL A 153 -4.38 -15.14 -16.51
CA VAL A 153 -4.31 -13.96 -15.64
C VAL A 153 -3.34 -12.95 -16.23
N ASN A 154 -3.70 -11.66 -16.17
CA ASN A 154 -2.85 -10.54 -16.57
C ASN A 154 -1.47 -10.59 -15.86
N PRO A 155 -0.34 -10.43 -16.58
CA PRO A 155 1.01 -10.53 -15.99
C PRO A 155 1.29 -9.59 -14.82
N ARG A 156 0.73 -8.38 -14.80
CA ARG A 156 0.91 -7.42 -13.69
C ARG A 156 0.15 -7.90 -12.43
N LEU A 157 -1.06 -8.47 -12.61
CA LEU A 157 -1.84 -9.09 -11.53
C LEU A 157 -1.16 -10.33 -10.94
N SER A 158 -0.54 -11.19 -11.76
CA SER A 158 0.23 -12.31 -11.24
C SER A 158 1.53 -11.89 -10.56
N TRP A 159 2.19 -10.82 -11.04
CA TRP A 159 3.38 -10.28 -10.38
C TRP A 159 3.07 -9.73 -8.98
N GLN A 160 2.03 -8.88 -8.87
CA GLN A 160 1.50 -8.45 -7.58
C GLN A 160 1.13 -9.64 -6.67
N GLY A 161 0.46 -10.65 -7.23
CA GLY A 161 0.09 -11.85 -6.48
C GLY A 161 1.27 -12.59 -5.86
N ASN A 162 2.49 -12.47 -6.41
CA ASN A 162 3.70 -13.01 -5.79
C ASN A 162 4.13 -12.17 -4.56
N HIS A 163 4.08 -10.84 -4.64
CA HIS A 163 4.37 -9.95 -3.51
C HIS A 163 3.35 -10.12 -2.39
N TYR A 164 2.05 -10.11 -2.72
CA TYR A 164 0.97 -10.32 -1.74
C TYR A 164 1.15 -11.63 -0.97
N ARG A 165 1.39 -12.74 -1.69
CA ARG A 165 1.61 -14.05 -1.08
C ARG A 165 2.88 -14.10 -0.24
N PHE A 166 3.95 -13.42 -0.68
CA PHE A 166 5.21 -13.35 0.08
C PHE A 166 5.00 -12.66 1.43
N GLU A 167 4.36 -11.50 1.45
CA GLU A 167 4.11 -10.72 2.67
C GLU A 167 3.15 -11.42 3.64
N GLU A 168 2.06 -12.04 3.14
CA GLU A 168 1.15 -12.80 4.01
C GLU A 168 1.81 -14.07 4.58
N MET A 169 2.64 -14.78 3.81
CA MET A 169 3.39 -15.93 4.33
C MET A 169 4.43 -15.52 5.39
N LEU A 170 5.16 -14.41 5.19
CA LEU A 170 6.06 -13.87 6.21
C LEU A 170 5.30 -13.55 7.50
N ARG A 171 4.10 -12.95 7.39
CA ARG A 171 3.25 -12.63 8.55
C ARG A 171 2.73 -13.87 9.27
N ALA A 172 2.44 -14.94 8.55
CA ALA A 172 2.02 -16.23 9.12
C ALA A 172 3.17 -17.00 9.79
N GLY A 173 4.43 -16.64 9.52
CA GLY A 173 5.61 -17.43 9.89
C GLY A 173 5.88 -18.61 8.94
N ASP A 174 5.19 -18.64 7.79
CA ASP A 174 5.34 -19.65 6.75
C ASP A 174 6.57 -19.41 5.87
N THR A 175 6.94 -20.40 5.06
CA THR A 175 8.09 -20.37 4.14
C THR A 175 7.83 -19.50 2.90
N ALA A 176 7.90 -18.18 3.12
CA ALA A 176 7.70 -17.19 2.08
C ALA A 176 8.79 -17.26 0.99
N ARG A 177 8.39 -17.04 -0.26
CA ARG A 177 9.34 -16.77 -1.37
C ARG A 177 8.71 -15.89 -2.43
N ILE A 178 9.50 -15.01 -3.02
CA ILE A 178 9.18 -14.33 -4.28
C ILE A 178 10.04 -14.93 -5.39
N PRO A 179 9.47 -15.35 -6.54
CA PRO A 179 10.28 -15.82 -7.66
C PRO A 179 11.03 -14.64 -8.31
N PRO A 180 12.26 -14.84 -8.82
CA PRO A 180 12.93 -13.82 -9.61
C PRO A 180 12.07 -13.36 -10.79
N GLN A 181 12.01 -12.06 -11.07
CA GLN A 181 11.07 -11.52 -12.07
C GLN A 181 11.26 -12.15 -13.46
N HIS A 182 12.50 -12.39 -13.89
CA HIS A 182 12.79 -13.06 -15.16
C HIS A 182 12.21 -14.49 -15.24
N VAL A 183 12.05 -15.20 -14.11
CA VAL A 183 11.40 -16.52 -14.06
C VAL A 183 9.89 -16.40 -14.23
N HIS A 184 9.28 -15.36 -13.64
CA HIS A 184 7.87 -15.04 -13.84
C HIS A 184 7.59 -14.66 -15.31
N ASP A 185 8.36 -13.73 -15.85
CA ASP A 185 8.15 -13.18 -17.20
C ASP A 185 8.44 -14.23 -18.28
N ALA A 186 9.45 -15.09 -18.09
CA ALA A 186 9.67 -16.25 -18.94
C ALA A 186 8.51 -17.26 -18.90
N ALA A 187 7.85 -17.44 -17.75
CA ALA A 187 6.68 -18.32 -17.65
C ALA A 187 5.44 -17.72 -18.35
N VAL A 188 5.26 -16.40 -18.32
CA VAL A 188 4.18 -15.71 -19.06
C VAL A 188 4.31 -15.95 -20.56
N THR A 189 5.51 -15.74 -21.12
CA THR A 189 5.79 -15.96 -22.55
C THR A 189 5.76 -17.44 -22.90
N GLY A 190 6.42 -18.27 -22.10
CA GLY A 190 6.55 -19.71 -22.31
C GLY A 190 5.22 -20.47 -22.29
N LEU A 191 4.26 -20.04 -21.47
CA LEU A 191 2.91 -20.62 -21.45
C LEU A 191 2.18 -20.45 -22.78
N ARG A 192 2.32 -19.30 -23.45
CA ARG A 192 1.69 -19.02 -24.75
C ARG A 192 2.21 -19.97 -25.83
N VAL A 193 3.53 -20.12 -25.90
CA VAL A 193 4.20 -21.03 -26.85
C VAL A 193 3.89 -22.49 -26.53
N SER A 194 3.80 -22.85 -25.25
CA SER A 194 3.46 -24.22 -24.83
C SER A 194 2.04 -24.60 -25.21
N LEU A 195 1.05 -23.71 -25.00
CA LEU A 195 -0.33 -23.96 -25.41
C LEU A 195 -0.48 -24.09 -26.93
N GLU A 196 0.22 -23.24 -27.69
CA GLU A 196 0.27 -23.31 -29.15
C GLU A 196 0.84 -24.66 -29.63
N LYS A 197 1.96 -25.12 -29.06
CA LYS A 197 2.56 -26.43 -29.35
C LYS A 197 1.67 -27.60 -28.94
N ILE A 198 1.02 -27.52 -27.78
CA ILE A 198 0.09 -28.54 -27.29
C ILE A 198 -1.02 -28.80 -28.31
N GLU A 199 -1.63 -27.74 -28.87
CA GLU A 199 -2.69 -27.89 -29.86
C GLU A 199 -2.15 -28.26 -31.25
N SER A 200 -1.08 -27.61 -31.73
CA SER A 200 -0.55 -27.84 -33.09
C SER A 200 0.02 -29.25 -33.27
N GLU A 201 0.68 -29.80 -32.25
CA GLU A 201 1.22 -31.17 -32.25
C GLU A 201 0.22 -32.19 -31.66
N SER A 202 -0.99 -31.76 -31.25
CA SER A 202 -2.05 -32.61 -30.68
C SER A 202 -1.60 -33.49 -29.51
N LEU A 203 -0.75 -32.93 -28.62
CA LEU A 203 -0.07 -33.67 -27.55
C LEU A 203 -1.06 -34.25 -26.52
N VAL A 204 -2.11 -33.50 -26.20
CA VAL A 204 -3.10 -33.81 -25.15
C VAL A 204 -4.49 -34.10 -25.76
N ASP A 205 -5.39 -34.66 -24.97
CA ASP A 205 -6.78 -34.96 -25.38
C ASP A 205 -7.72 -33.77 -25.16
N ARG A 206 -7.38 -32.86 -24.24
CA ARG A 206 -8.18 -31.67 -23.93
C ARG A 206 -7.31 -30.51 -23.48
N VAL A 207 -7.63 -29.30 -23.94
CA VAL A 207 -7.03 -28.04 -23.51
C VAL A 207 -8.10 -27.14 -22.93
N GLN A 208 -7.86 -26.60 -21.74
CA GLN A 208 -8.83 -25.74 -21.05
C GLN A 208 -8.14 -24.53 -20.42
N LEU A 209 -8.66 -23.34 -20.67
CA LEU A 209 -8.22 -22.12 -20.00
C LEU A 209 -9.24 -21.69 -18.95
N ARG A 210 -8.76 -21.25 -17.79
CA ARG A 210 -9.60 -20.77 -16.70
C ARG A 210 -9.14 -19.43 -16.14
N THR A 211 -10.06 -18.62 -15.65
CA THR A 211 -9.74 -17.48 -14.78
C THR A 211 -9.20 -17.97 -13.43
N ARG A 212 -8.58 -17.08 -12.65
CA ARG A 212 -8.23 -17.32 -11.23
C ARG A 212 -9.43 -17.75 -10.37
N GLY A 213 -10.65 -17.35 -10.75
CA GLY A 213 -11.91 -17.76 -10.10
C GLY A 213 -12.45 -19.13 -10.54
N GLY A 214 -11.78 -19.82 -11.46
CA GLY A 214 -12.14 -21.16 -11.94
C GLY A 214 -13.10 -21.18 -13.15
N THR A 215 -13.61 -20.03 -13.58
CA THR A 215 -14.46 -19.87 -14.78
C THR A 215 -13.70 -20.32 -16.02
N ILE A 216 -14.32 -21.18 -16.83
CA ILE A 216 -13.74 -21.67 -18.09
C ILE A 216 -13.88 -20.57 -19.16
N LEU A 217 -12.76 -20.21 -19.79
CA LEU A 217 -12.66 -19.21 -20.86
C LEU A 217 -12.53 -19.84 -22.25
N TYR A 218 -11.91 -21.02 -22.29
CA TYR A 218 -11.66 -21.80 -23.49
C TYR A 218 -11.66 -23.28 -23.11
N ASP A 219 -12.22 -24.13 -23.97
CA ASP A 219 -12.31 -25.57 -23.75
C ASP A 219 -12.35 -26.25 -25.12
N ASN A 220 -11.31 -27.02 -25.43
CA ASN A 220 -11.19 -27.74 -26.70
C ASN A 220 -10.80 -29.19 -26.42
N GLU A 221 -11.51 -30.12 -27.05
CA GLU A 221 -11.37 -31.56 -26.85
C GLU A 221 -11.05 -32.22 -28.19
N ARG A 222 -10.12 -33.17 -28.18
CA ARG A 222 -9.74 -33.96 -29.34
C ARG A 222 -10.73 -35.11 -29.54
N ARG A 223 -11.21 -35.27 -30.77
CA ARG A 223 -12.12 -36.34 -31.20
C ARG A 223 -11.51 -37.09 -32.40
N GLN A 224 -12.20 -38.14 -32.87
CA GLN A 224 -11.75 -38.91 -34.02
C GLN A 224 -11.66 -37.99 -35.26
N GLY A 225 -10.43 -37.71 -35.70
CA GLY A 225 -10.13 -36.82 -36.83
C GLY A 225 -9.46 -35.48 -36.50
N GLY A 226 -9.42 -35.04 -35.23
CA GLY A 226 -8.77 -33.78 -34.85
C GLY A 226 -9.37 -33.09 -33.62
N TRP A 227 -9.09 -31.79 -33.47
CA TRP A 227 -9.71 -30.96 -32.44
C TRP A 227 -11.19 -30.68 -32.76
N SER A 228 -12.04 -30.61 -31.72
CA SER A 228 -13.47 -30.29 -31.87
C SER A 228 -13.72 -28.84 -32.32
N GLN A 229 -12.79 -27.94 -32.00
CA GLN A 229 -12.76 -26.56 -32.46
C GLN A 229 -11.37 -26.22 -33.00
N PRO A 230 -11.23 -25.21 -33.89
CA PRO A 230 -9.92 -24.74 -34.33
C PRO A 230 -9.04 -24.37 -33.13
N PRO A 231 -7.73 -24.76 -33.14
CA PRO A 231 -6.76 -24.35 -32.13
C PRO A 231 -6.74 -22.84 -31.90
N GLN A 232 -7.07 -22.41 -30.68
CA GLN A 232 -7.15 -21.00 -30.28
C GLN A 232 -6.71 -20.75 -28.83
N ALA A 233 -6.16 -21.75 -28.11
CA ALA A 233 -5.77 -21.61 -26.71
C ALA A 233 -4.77 -20.46 -26.51
N ARG A 234 -3.77 -20.31 -27.39
CA ARG A 234 -2.85 -19.16 -27.33
C ARG A 234 -3.59 -17.82 -27.42
N VAL A 235 -4.48 -17.67 -28.40
CA VAL A 235 -5.21 -16.42 -28.66
C VAL A 235 -6.17 -16.11 -27.50
N ALA A 236 -6.86 -17.11 -26.97
CA ALA A 236 -7.74 -16.97 -25.82
C ALA A 236 -6.97 -16.58 -24.54
N LEU A 237 -5.77 -17.13 -24.32
CA LEU A 237 -4.89 -16.70 -23.23
C LEU A 237 -4.42 -15.26 -23.41
N GLU A 238 -3.91 -14.90 -24.60
CA GLU A 238 -3.41 -13.56 -24.90
C GLU A 238 -4.52 -12.51 -24.76
N ARG A 239 -5.76 -12.84 -25.18
CA ARG A 239 -6.95 -12.00 -25.00
C ARG A 239 -7.27 -11.72 -23.52
N GLU A 240 -7.26 -12.71 -22.64
CA GLU A 240 -7.51 -12.45 -21.21
C GLU A 240 -6.31 -11.77 -20.53
N GLN A 241 -5.08 -12.11 -20.92
CA GLN A 241 -3.88 -11.44 -20.39
C GLN A 241 -3.82 -9.95 -20.75
N SER A 242 -4.38 -9.55 -21.89
CA SER A 242 -4.43 -8.16 -22.38
C SER A 242 -5.76 -7.46 -22.15
N ARG A 243 -6.78 -8.17 -21.62
CA ARG A 243 -8.11 -7.61 -21.39
C ARG A 243 -8.02 -6.35 -20.50
N PRO A 244 -8.59 -5.21 -20.93
CA PRO A 244 -8.70 -4.04 -20.07
C PRO A 244 -9.47 -4.40 -18.80
N MET A 245 -8.83 -4.19 -17.65
CA MET A 245 -9.46 -4.39 -16.34
C MET A 245 -10.69 -3.50 -16.19
N THR A 246 -11.73 -3.98 -15.53
CA THR A 246 -12.86 -3.14 -15.09
C THR A 246 -12.38 -2.17 -14.01
N ARG A 247 -13.16 -1.11 -13.73
CA ARG A 247 -12.80 -0.14 -12.68
C ARG A 247 -12.68 -0.81 -11.30
N SER A 248 -13.49 -1.83 -11.01
CA SER A 248 -13.38 -2.57 -9.75
C SER A 248 -12.20 -3.54 -9.71
N GLU A 249 -11.79 -4.10 -10.86
CA GLU A 249 -10.53 -4.87 -10.95
C GLU A 249 -9.32 -3.95 -10.75
N LEU A 250 -9.33 -2.74 -11.32
CA LEU A 250 -8.29 -1.73 -11.10
C LEU A 250 -8.22 -1.23 -9.65
N GLN A 251 -9.38 -1.00 -9.01
CA GLN A 251 -9.44 -0.59 -7.61
C GLN A 251 -8.86 -1.68 -6.70
N ARG A 252 -9.33 -2.94 -6.84
CA ARG A 252 -8.76 -4.10 -6.12
C ARG A 252 -7.26 -4.23 -6.35
N PHE A 253 -6.79 -4.05 -7.59
CA PHE A 253 -5.37 -4.07 -7.91
C PHE A 253 -4.59 -2.92 -7.24
N SER A 254 -5.17 -1.73 -7.07
CA SER A 254 -4.54 -0.66 -6.28
C SER A 254 -4.50 -1.00 -4.79
N ASP A 255 -5.60 -1.56 -4.26
CA ASP A 255 -5.74 -1.90 -2.84
C ASP A 255 -4.81 -3.06 -2.42
N ASP A 256 -4.68 -4.10 -3.25
CA ASP A 256 -3.73 -5.20 -3.04
C ASP A 256 -2.27 -4.71 -3.02
N TRP A 257 -1.92 -3.67 -3.80
CA TRP A 257 -0.60 -3.04 -3.74
C TRP A 257 -0.40 -2.20 -2.49
N ASN A 258 -1.42 -1.44 -2.07
CA ASN A 258 -1.38 -0.68 -0.81
C ASN A 258 -1.23 -1.63 0.39
N HIS A 259 -1.90 -2.79 0.36
CA HIS A 259 -1.79 -3.84 1.37
C HIS A 259 -0.36 -4.42 1.45
N VAL A 260 0.25 -4.75 0.30
CA VAL A 260 1.66 -5.17 0.23
C VAL A 260 2.58 -4.12 0.85
N LEU A 261 2.42 -2.84 0.50
CA LEU A 261 3.25 -1.76 1.04
C LEU A 261 3.06 -1.59 2.55
N GLY A 262 1.82 -1.65 3.04
CA GLY A 262 1.52 -1.63 4.48
C GLY A 262 2.17 -2.81 5.22
N ARG A 263 2.19 -4.01 4.64
CA ARG A 263 2.90 -5.17 5.21
C ARG A 263 4.41 -4.99 5.26
N MET A 264 5.00 -4.44 4.21
CA MET A 264 6.42 -4.12 4.19
C MET A 264 6.77 -3.08 5.25
N GLU A 265 5.91 -2.07 5.46
CA GLU A 265 6.05 -1.08 6.52
C GLU A 265 5.88 -1.71 7.93
N ASP A 266 4.85 -2.54 8.16
CA ASP A 266 4.58 -3.28 9.40
C ASP A 266 5.82 -4.08 9.86
N ARG A 267 6.42 -4.85 8.93
CA ARG A 267 7.60 -5.69 9.20
C ARG A 267 8.93 -4.94 9.18
N ARG A 268 8.92 -3.62 8.96
CA ARG A 268 10.10 -2.75 8.82
C ARG A 268 11.07 -3.26 7.74
N ALA A 269 10.54 -3.54 6.56
CA ALA A 269 11.35 -3.83 5.39
C ALA A 269 12.30 -2.65 5.07
N PRO A 270 13.46 -2.89 4.42
CA PRO A 270 14.38 -1.82 4.04
C PRO A 270 13.70 -0.76 3.15
N ASP A 271 13.98 0.52 3.41
CA ASP A 271 13.32 1.65 2.73
C ASP A 271 13.55 1.65 1.22
N ASP A 272 14.71 1.18 0.74
CA ASP A 272 15.02 1.00 -0.68
C ASP A 272 14.11 -0.05 -1.34
N ARG A 273 13.79 -1.15 -0.63
CA ARG A 273 12.86 -2.18 -1.10
C ARG A 273 11.42 -1.67 -1.09
N ILE A 274 11.01 -0.94 -0.06
CA ILE A 274 9.69 -0.29 -0.02
C ILE A 274 9.55 0.71 -1.18
N ALA A 275 10.57 1.54 -1.43
CA ALA A 275 10.57 2.50 -2.53
C ALA A 275 10.51 1.81 -3.90
N ALA A 276 11.25 0.72 -4.12
CA ALA A 276 11.22 -0.05 -5.36
C ALA A 276 9.85 -0.68 -5.62
N VAL A 277 9.24 -1.30 -4.61
CA VAL A 277 7.89 -1.89 -4.74
C VAL A 277 6.83 -0.79 -4.94
N ARG A 278 6.95 0.36 -4.26
CA ARG A 278 6.03 1.51 -4.43
C ARG A 278 6.12 2.09 -5.85
N ALA A 279 7.33 2.24 -6.40
CA ALA A 279 7.53 2.69 -7.77
C ALA A 279 6.86 1.71 -8.77
N ARG A 280 7.03 0.40 -8.56
CA ARG A 280 6.37 -0.61 -9.40
C ARG A 280 4.85 -0.60 -9.28
N ALA A 281 4.30 -0.45 -8.08
CA ALA A 281 2.86 -0.33 -7.87
C ALA A 281 2.26 0.85 -8.64
N ILE A 282 2.94 2.02 -8.58
CA ILE A 282 2.55 3.23 -9.33
C ILE A 282 2.64 3.00 -10.85
N GLU A 283 3.70 2.35 -11.34
CA GLU A 283 3.87 1.98 -12.75
C GLU A 283 2.75 1.06 -13.24
N ASP A 284 2.49 -0.04 -12.51
CA ASP A 284 1.45 -1.02 -12.85
C ASP A 284 0.06 -0.35 -12.92
N VAL A 285 -0.31 0.40 -11.87
CA VAL A 285 -1.61 1.09 -11.78
C VAL A 285 -1.76 2.12 -12.91
N ASN A 286 -0.73 2.92 -13.18
CA ASN A 286 -0.77 3.91 -14.25
C ASN A 286 -0.92 3.27 -15.65
N GLN A 287 -0.24 2.15 -15.91
CA GLN A 287 -0.38 1.45 -17.18
C GLN A 287 -1.78 0.84 -17.34
N LEU A 288 -2.30 0.18 -16.31
CA LEU A 288 -3.62 -0.47 -16.38
C LEU A 288 -4.74 0.59 -16.48
N LEU A 289 -4.58 1.75 -15.83
CA LEU A 289 -5.44 2.93 -16.04
C LEU A 289 -5.32 3.50 -17.46
N ALA A 290 -4.13 3.49 -18.08
CA ALA A 290 -3.96 3.91 -19.47
C ALA A 290 -4.70 2.96 -20.42
N GLN A 291 -4.46 1.65 -20.31
CA GLN A 291 -5.17 0.62 -21.08
C GLN A 291 -6.69 0.73 -20.94
N ARG A 292 -7.20 1.09 -19.74
CA ARG A 292 -8.63 1.35 -19.56
C ARG A 292 -9.11 2.62 -20.25
N ARG A 293 -8.36 3.71 -20.21
CA ARG A 293 -8.69 4.96 -20.93
C ARG A 293 -8.72 4.75 -22.44
N ASP A 294 -7.79 3.96 -22.96
CA ASP A 294 -7.72 3.65 -24.39
C ASP A 294 -8.94 2.81 -24.82
N ALA A 295 -9.28 1.77 -24.05
CA ALA A 295 -10.49 0.97 -24.25
C ALA A 295 -11.80 1.77 -24.08
N ASP A 296 -11.87 2.73 -23.15
CA ASP A 296 -12.99 3.65 -23.03
C ASP A 296 -13.05 4.65 -24.22
N GLY A 297 -11.91 4.95 -24.84
CA GLY A 297 -11.76 5.84 -25.99
C GLY A 297 -12.14 5.21 -27.34
N GLU A 298 -11.78 3.94 -27.56
CA GLU A 298 -12.16 3.16 -28.74
C GLU A 298 -13.68 2.94 -28.83
N ASN A 299 -14.37 2.85 -27.69
CA ASN A 299 -15.83 2.71 -27.61
C ASN A 299 -16.64 3.99 -27.93
N GLY A 300 -16.08 4.92 -28.71
CA GLY A 300 -16.83 6.03 -29.31
C GLY A 300 -17.30 7.11 -28.34
N HIS A 301 -16.79 7.15 -27.11
CA HIS A 301 -17.13 8.18 -26.12
C HIS A 301 -15.92 9.05 -25.76
N ARG A 302 -15.55 9.93 -26.71
CA ARG A 302 -14.76 11.14 -26.42
C ARG A 302 -15.47 12.01 -25.36
N ARG A 303 -15.25 11.71 -24.08
CA ARG A 303 -15.56 12.59 -22.94
C ARG A 303 -14.29 13.29 -22.42
N GLY A 304 -13.50 13.84 -23.34
CA GLY A 304 -12.76 15.06 -23.00
C GLY A 304 -13.79 16.15 -22.73
N ARG A 305 -13.77 16.77 -21.55
CA ARG A 305 -14.73 17.84 -21.19
C ARG A 305 -14.02 19.09 -20.70
N SER A 306 -14.29 20.19 -21.41
CA SER A 306 -13.96 21.55 -21.05
C SER A 306 -14.90 22.08 -19.95
N ILE A 307 -14.63 23.31 -19.52
CA ILE A 307 -15.01 23.89 -18.21
C ILE A 307 -16.52 24.10 -18.00
N PHE A 308 -17.38 23.95 -19.02
CA PHE A 308 -18.80 24.30 -18.93
C PHE A 308 -19.76 23.21 -19.44
N GLN A 309 -20.27 22.36 -18.55
CA GLN A 309 -21.63 21.79 -18.67
C GLN A 309 -22.16 21.17 -17.37
N ASN A 310 -23.26 21.73 -16.85
CA ASN A 310 -23.97 21.24 -15.67
C ASN A 310 -24.89 20.06 -16.01
N ARG A 311 -24.44 18.83 -15.73
CA ARG A 311 -25.19 17.73 -15.07
C ARG A 311 -24.36 16.45 -15.12
N ALA A 312 -24.24 15.79 -13.97
CA ALA A 312 -23.53 14.53 -13.85
C ALA A 312 -24.36 13.36 -14.39
N ASP A 313 -23.66 12.39 -14.96
CA ASP A 313 -24.22 11.14 -15.47
C ASP A 313 -24.55 10.21 -14.28
N ALA A 314 -25.83 10.16 -13.91
CA ALA A 314 -26.27 9.44 -12.72
C ALA A 314 -26.08 7.92 -12.83
N LEU A 315 -26.10 7.37 -14.05
CA LEU A 315 -25.89 5.94 -14.29
C LEU A 315 -24.41 5.57 -14.11
N GLY A 316 -23.50 6.37 -14.68
CA GLY A 316 -22.06 6.20 -14.49
C GLY A 316 -21.64 6.30 -13.02
N LEU A 317 -22.21 7.25 -12.26
CA LEU A 317 -21.96 7.40 -10.82
C LEU A 317 -22.54 6.27 -9.96
N PHE A 318 -23.59 5.58 -10.44
CA PHE A 318 -24.27 4.47 -9.74
C PHE A 318 -23.58 3.12 -9.97
N VAL A 319 -23.11 2.84 -11.20
CA VAL A 319 -22.33 1.62 -11.50
C VAL A 319 -21.01 1.63 -10.72
N GLU A 320 -20.33 2.77 -10.69
CA GLU A 320 -19.10 3.03 -9.90
C GLU A 320 -19.33 2.93 -8.37
N LEU A 321 -20.60 2.89 -7.95
CA LEU A 321 -21.03 2.82 -6.55
C LEU A 321 -21.30 1.38 -6.11
N TYR A 322 -21.89 0.59 -7.00
CA TYR A 322 -22.24 -0.82 -6.78
C TYR A 322 -21.01 -1.74 -6.82
N ASP A 323 -20.06 -1.48 -7.71
CA ASP A 323 -18.88 -2.34 -7.94
C ASP A 323 -17.84 -2.29 -6.78
N ASN A 324 -17.96 -1.31 -5.89
CA ASN A 324 -17.10 -1.08 -4.73
C ASN A 324 -17.60 -1.74 -3.42
N ALA A 325 -18.48 -2.75 -3.49
CA ALA A 325 -19.22 -3.29 -2.36
C ALA A 325 -18.85 -4.73 -1.87
N LEU A 326 -17.74 -5.34 -2.33
CA LEU A 326 -17.47 -6.80 -2.53
C LEU A 326 -17.31 -7.88 -1.38
N ARG A 327 -16.75 -7.59 -0.19
CA ARG A 327 -16.24 -8.57 0.85
C ARG A 327 -15.33 -9.72 0.41
N ASP A 328 -15.02 -10.51 1.44
CA ASP A 328 -14.13 -11.63 1.62
C ASP A 328 -14.93 -12.93 1.90
N ALA A 329 -14.62 -13.67 2.98
CA ALA A 329 -14.28 -15.10 3.03
C ALA A 329 -15.23 -16.13 2.39
N GLU A 330 -16.46 -15.74 2.05
CA GLU A 330 -17.49 -16.58 1.43
C GLU A 330 -18.10 -15.93 0.16
N ARG A 331 -17.41 -14.96 -0.47
CA ARG A 331 -17.88 -14.07 -1.57
C ARG A 331 -18.93 -13.00 -1.14
N ARG A 332 -18.79 -12.33 0.01
CA ARG A 332 -19.95 -11.93 0.88
C ARG A 332 -20.31 -10.40 1.07
N PRO A 333 -20.25 -9.46 0.10
CA PRO A 333 -20.38 -7.98 0.23
C PRO A 333 -20.16 -7.18 1.57
N ILE A 334 -19.08 -6.36 1.68
CA ILE A 334 -18.59 -5.40 2.75
C ILE A 334 -17.04 -5.07 2.65
N GLY A 335 -16.47 -4.10 3.39
CA GLY A 335 -15.06 -4.00 3.85
C GLY A 335 -15.09 -3.53 5.32
N ASN A 336 -14.55 -4.31 6.28
CA ASN A 336 -14.91 -4.29 7.72
C ASN A 336 -15.93 -3.21 8.21
N ILE A 337 -17.23 -3.38 7.92
CA ILE A 337 -18.28 -2.44 8.38
C ILE A 337 -18.47 -2.50 9.89
N GLU A 338 -18.17 -3.64 10.51
CA GLU A 338 -18.05 -3.76 11.97
C GLU A 338 -17.03 -2.74 12.50
N ALA A 339 -15.80 -2.72 11.96
CA ALA A 339 -14.80 -1.70 12.30
C ALA A 339 -15.21 -0.27 11.93
N HIS A 340 -16.05 -0.05 10.90
CA HIS A 340 -16.63 1.28 10.62
C HIS A 340 -17.70 1.70 11.63
N ALA A 341 -18.51 0.76 12.12
CA ALA A 341 -19.50 1.01 13.16
C ALA A 341 -18.83 1.25 14.52
N VAL A 342 -17.89 0.39 14.90
CA VAL A 342 -17.03 0.54 16.07
C VAL A 342 -16.19 1.81 15.97
N GLY A 343 -15.64 2.12 14.78
CA GLY A 343 -14.85 3.33 14.51
C GLY A 343 -15.64 4.62 14.69
N ARG A 344 -16.87 4.70 14.17
CA ARG A 344 -17.77 5.85 14.40
C ARG A 344 -18.11 6.04 15.88
N LEU A 345 -18.33 4.95 16.62
CA LEU A 345 -18.55 5.02 18.08
C LEU A 345 -17.28 5.45 18.82
N SER A 346 -16.12 4.91 18.44
CA SER A 346 -14.81 5.27 18.98
C SER A 346 -14.51 6.75 18.76
N GLN A 347 -14.65 7.28 17.55
CA GLN A 347 -14.46 8.70 17.26
C GLN A 347 -15.48 9.60 17.99
N SER A 348 -16.73 9.17 18.12
CA SER A 348 -17.74 9.89 18.92
C SER A 348 -17.33 9.97 20.40
N TYR A 349 -16.83 8.87 20.95
CA TYR A 349 -16.31 8.81 22.31
C TYR A 349 -15.01 9.62 22.49
N MET A 350 -14.09 9.59 21.52
CA MET A 350 -12.88 10.44 21.49
C MET A 350 -13.23 11.92 21.44
N ALA A 351 -14.26 12.31 20.67
CA ALA A 351 -14.74 13.70 20.65
C ALA A 351 -15.33 14.12 22.02
N LEU A 352 -16.09 13.25 22.70
CA LEU A 352 -16.55 13.52 24.07
C LEU A 352 -15.40 13.59 25.08
N LYS A 353 -14.40 12.70 24.98
CA LYS A 353 -13.18 12.76 25.80
C LYS A 353 -12.37 14.03 25.52
N LEU A 354 -12.35 14.52 24.29
CA LEU A 354 -11.66 15.77 23.92
C LEU A 354 -12.35 16.98 24.53
N VAL A 355 -13.69 16.98 24.58
CA VAL A 355 -14.48 17.98 25.33
C VAL A 355 -14.22 17.88 26.84
N GLU A 356 -14.17 16.67 27.40
CA GLU A 356 -13.82 16.45 28.81
C GLU A 356 -12.41 16.97 29.14
N ALA A 357 -11.43 16.73 28.25
CA ALA A 357 -10.09 17.27 28.36
C ALA A 357 -10.07 18.80 28.28
N ALA A 358 -10.72 19.40 27.27
CA ALA A 358 -10.79 20.85 27.09
C ALA A 358 -11.42 21.56 28.31
N ARG A 359 -12.49 20.98 28.89
CA ARG A 359 -13.10 21.45 30.15
C ARG A 359 -12.09 21.40 31.30
N ASN A 360 -11.45 20.25 31.49
CA ASN A 360 -10.49 20.06 32.59
C ASN A 360 -9.20 20.90 32.43
N LEU A 361 -8.95 21.46 31.25
CA LEU A 361 -7.85 22.39 30.94
C LEU A 361 -8.28 23.86 30.94
N GLY A 362 -9.56 24.18 31.15
CA GLY A 362 -10.08 25.56 31.11
C GLY A 362 -10.13 26.19 29.72
N LEU A 363 -10.15 25.39 28.64
CA LEU A 363 -10.09 25.86 27.25
C LEU A 363 -11.45 26.30 26.67
N PHE A 364 -12.51 26.30 27.47
CA PHE A 364 -13.83 26.79 27.07
C PHE A 364 -14.04 28.25 27.49
N PRO A 365 -14.56 29.13 26.60
CA PRO A 365 -14.96 30.48 26.97
C PRO A 365 -16.20 30.44 27.88
N GLU A 366 -16.29 31.38 28.82
CA GLU A 366 -17.22 31.36 29.96
C GLU A 366 -18.73 31.32 29.61
N ASN A 367 -19.11 31.51 28.34
CA ASN A 367 -20.48 31.37 27.84
C ASN A 367 -20.57 30.65 26.48
N GLY A 368 -19.60 29.78 26.16
CA GLY A 368 -19.56 29.02 24.91
C GLY A 368 -20.52 27.83 24.87
N THR A 369 -21.36 27.73 23.84
CA THR A 369 -22.18 26.53 23.57
C THR A 369 -21.50 25.67 22.51
N ILE A 370 -21.37 24.36 22.73
CA ILE A 370 -20.82 23.45 21.72
C ILE A 370 -21.90 23.15 20.67
N VAL A 371 -21.61 23.47 19.41
CA VAL A 371 -22.50 23.23 18.27
C VAL A 371 -21.88 22.22 17.31
N SER A 372 -22.71 21.31 16.80
CA SER A 372 -22.31 20.45 15.68
C SER A 372 -22.28 21.30 14.41
N THR A 373 -21.09 21.55 13.87
CA THR A 373 -20.98 22.15 12.54
C THR A 373 -21.20 21.05 11.48
N ARG A 374 -21.76 21.43 10.34
CA ARG A 374 -21.49 20.64 9.12
C ARG A 374 -20.03 20.92 8.79
N ALA A 375 -19.23 19.88 8.56
CA ALA A 375 -17.78 19.99 8.31
C ALA A 375 -17.40 21.30 7.61
N MET A 376 -16.92 22.28 8.39
CA MET A 376 -16.57 23.60 7.85
C MET A 376 -15.41 23.46 6.84
N VAL A 377 -14.55 22.46 7.08
CA VAL A 377 -13.61 21.91 6.10
C VAL A 377 -14.31 20.86 5.22
N GLN A 378 -15.19 21.30 4.32
CA GLN A 378 -15.51 20.49 3.14
C GLN A 378 -14.35 20.57 2.15
N ASP A 379 -13.53 19.52 2.10
CA ASP A 379 -12.52 19.37 1.07
C ASP A 379 -13.16 19.11 -0.31
N LYS A 380 -13.54 20.20 -0.98
CA LYS A 380 -13.99 20.20 -2.39
C LYS A 380 -12.86 19.86 -3.38
N ARG A 381 -11.62 19.66 -2.91
CA ARG A 381 -10.47 19.21 -3.69
C ARG A 381 -10.08 17.76 -3.39
N GLY A 382 -10.90 17.02 -2.65
CA GLY A 382 -10.76 15.58 -2.50
C GLY A 382 -10.67 14.90 -3.88
N ALA A 383 -9.82 13.86 -3.97
CA ALA A 383 -9.45 13.22 -5.23
C ALA A 383 -10.67 12.92 -6.13
N ARG A 384 -10.50 13.08 -7.45
CA ARG A 384 -11.56 13.01 -8.47
C ARG A 384 -12.37 11.69 -8.49
N GLU A 385 -11.92 10.66 -7.77
CA GLU A 385 -12.62 9.37 -7.60
C GLU A 385 -13.74 9.39 -6.55
N PHE A 386 -13.68 10.24 -5.51
CA PHE A 386 -14.64 10.18 -4.38
C PHE A 386 -15.10 11.58 -3.93
N PRO A 387 -16.10 12.19 -4.60
CA PRO A 387 -16.66 13.46 -4.16
C PRO A 387 -17.43 13.28 -2.83
N ALA A 388 -17.11 14.15 -1.86
CA ALA A 388 -17.68 14.21 -0.51
C ALA A 388 -17.40 12.99 0.42
N ALA A 389 -16.13 12.81 0.79
CA ALA A 389 -15.80 12.17 2.06
C ALA A 389 -16.23 13.11 3.21
N HIS A 390 -17.26 12.72 3.96
CA HIS A 390 -17.69 13.43 5.16
C HIS A 390 -16.72 13.14 6.33
N ARG A 391 -16.38 14.16 7.13
CA ARG A 391 -15.70 13.94 8.42
C ARG A 391 -16.71 13.34 9.39
N LEU A 392 -16.33 12.26 10.07
CA LEU A 392 -17.14 11.62 11.10
C LEU A 392 -16.35 11.61 12.43
N PRO A 393 -17.02 11.85 13.57
CA PRO A 393 -18.35 12.45 13.67
C PRO A 393 -18.38 13.89 13.13
N ALA A 394 -19.58 14.48 13.05
CA ALA A 394 -19.74 15.87 12.64
C ALA A 394 -18.93 16.82 13.53
N ASP A 395 -18.05 17.59 12.86
CA ASP A 395 -17.06 18.50 13.44
C ASP A 395 -17.66 19.46 14.47
N LEU A 396 -17.08 19.52 15.67
CA LEU A 396 -17.60 20.32 16.78
C LEU A 396 -16.94 21.72 16.79
N ALA A 397 -17.74 22.75 17.04
CA ALA A 397 -17.26 24.10 17.28
C ALA A 397 -17.86 24.65 18.59
N VAL A 398 -17.16 25.58 19.20
CA VAL A 398 -17.69 26.42 20.28
C VAL A 398 -18.28 27.68 19.63
N GLU A 399 -19.55 27.95 19.91
CA GLU A 399 -20.26 29.16 19.52
C GLU A 399 -20.42 30.07 20.74
N THR A 400 -19.95 31.31 20.63
CA THR A 400 -20.07 32.34 21.68
C THR A 400 -21.34 33.18 21.50
N PRO A 401 -21.83 33.91 22.54
CA PRO A 401 -23.10 34.64 22.47
C PRO A 401 -23.18 35.76 21.43
N ASP A 402 -22.04 36.22 20.92
CA ASP A 402 -21.90 37.16 19.80
C ASP A 402 -22.05 36.50 18.41
N GLY A 403 -22.25 35.18 18.36
CA GLY A 403 -22.34 34.38 17.14
C GLY A 403 -21.00 33.97 16.53
N SER A 404 -19.87 34.28 17.18
CA SER A 404 -18.56 33.79 16.73
C SER A 404 -18.45 32.27 16.89
N ARG A 405 -17.76 31.60 15.98
CA ARG A 405 -17.55 30.14 15.99
C ARG A 405 -16.08 29.80 15.81
N ARG A 406 -15.54 28.99 16.72
CA ARG A 406 -14.16 28.43 16.69
C ARG A 406 -14.24 26.91 16.77
N ARG A 407 -13.50 26.18 15.93
CA ARG A 407 -13.52 24.70 15.96
C ARG A 407 -12.97 24.20 17.29
N LEU A 408 -13.44 23.06 17.78
CA LEU A 408 -12.92 22.46 19.02
C LEU A 408 -11.41 22.14 18.90
N THR A 409 -10.95 21.72 17.72
CA THR A 409 -9.50 21.56 17.42
C THR A 409 -8.71 22.85 17.70
N GLU A 410 -9.27 24.00 17.33
CA GLU A 410 -8.62 25.30 17.44
C GLU A 410 -8.60 25.83 18.89
N SER A 411 -9.30 25.21 19.85
CA SER A 411 -9.24 25.56 21.28
C SER A 411 -7.97 25.08 21.99
N PHE A 412 -7.19 24.22 21.35
CA PHE A 412 -5.87 23.76 21.84
C PHE A 412 -4.79 24.68 21.26
N ASP A 413 -3.70 24.95 22.00
CA ASP A 413 -2.60 25.82 21.54
C ASP A 413 -1.51 25.03 20.81
N VAL A 414 -1.35 23.73 21.12
CA VAL A 414 -0.26 22.91 20.56
C VAL A 414 -0.58 22.48 19.11
N ALA A 415 0.16 23.02 18.14
CA ALA A 415 -0.05 22.73 16.71
C ALA A 415 0.08 21.22 16.34
N LEU A 416 0.87 20.43 17.09
CA LEU A 416 0.92 18.98 16.93
C LEU A 416 -0.39 18.29 17.35
N ASN A 417 -1.06 18.81 18.39
CA ASN A 417 -2.37 18.32 18.80
C ASN A 417 -3.42 18.61 17.72
N HIS A 418 -3.35 19.73 17.00
CA HIS A 418 -4.28 20.02 15.89
C HIS A 418 -4.24 18.93 14.81
N ALA A 419 -3.04 18.53 14.39
CA ALA A 419 -2.86 17.51 13.36
C ALA A 419 -3.37 16.13 13.82
N ALA A 420 -3.15 15.75 15.09
CA ALA A 420 -3.67 14.51 15.65
C ALA A 420 -5.21 14.54 15.79
N ILE A 421 -5.78 15.62 16.33
CA ILE A 421 -7.24 15.80 16.48
C ILE A 421 -7.95 15.74 15.12
N ASP A 422 -7.44 16.45 14.10
CA ASP A 422 -8.06 16.48 12.77
C ASP A 422 -7.83 15.21 11.94
N ARG A 423 -6.82 14.38 12.26
CA ARG A 423 -6.56 13.10 11.60
C ARG A 423 -7.30 11.94 12.26
N ASP A 424 -7.31 11.89 13.60
CA ASP A 424 -7.66 10.70 14.36
C ASP A 424 -9.03 10.82 15.07
N ILE A 425 -9.47 12.05 15.40
CA ILE A 425 -10.74 12.30 16.12
C ILE A 425 -11.83 12.83 15.16
N PHE A 426 -11.53 13.89 14.40
CA PHE A 426 -12.43 14.44 13.36
C PHE A 426 -11.99 14.05 11.95
N GLY A 427 -11.31 12.90 11.85
CA GLY A 427 -10.77 12.36 10.62
C GLY A 427 -11.80 11.90 9.61
N ARG A 428 -11.29 11.32 8.51
CA ARG A 428 -12.11 10.46 7.65
C ARG A 428 -12.14 9.07 8.30
N THR A 429 -13.32 8.49 8.45
CA THR A 429 -13.43 7.03 8.62
C THR A 429 -12.90 6.31 7.37
N ASP A 430 -12.68 5.00 7.49
CA ASP A 430 -12.20 4.16 6.39
C ASP A 430 -13.02 4.35 5.11
N ARG A 431 -12.35 4.18 3.95
CA ARG A 431 -12.91 4.41 2.62
C ARG A 431 -13.94 3.34 2.24
N LEU A 432 -15.10 3.43 2.87
CA LEU A 432 -16.23 2.58 2.58
C LEU A 432 -17.13 3.20 1.51
N SER A 433 -17.76 2.31 0.74
CA SER A 433 -18.50 2.64 -0.48
C SER A 433 -19.40 3.88 -0.33
N ARG A 434 -19.67 4.62 -1.41
CA ARG A 434 -20.50 5.85 -1.30
C ARG A 434 -21.91 5.57 -0.72
N LEU A 435 -22.38 4.31 -0.68
CA LEU A 435 -23.61 3.90 0.03
C LEU A 435 -23.46 3.94 1.56
N ALA A 436 -22.31 3.57 2.12
CA ALA A 436 -22.02 3.75 3.54
C ALA A 436 -22.05 5.26 3.90
N ASN A 437 -21.39 6.10 3.11
CA ASN A 437 -21.42 7.56 3.27
C ASN A 437 -22.84 8.15 3.14
N VAL A 438 -23.71 7.57 2.29
CA VAL A 438 -25.14 7.95 2.21
C VAL A 438 -25.90 7.55 3.46
N VAL A 439 -25.67 6.34 4.00
CA VAL A 439 -26.27 5.89 5.26
C VAL A 439 -25.81 6.78 6.43
N ASP A 440 -24.52 7.10 6.51
CA ASP A 440 -23.98 8.02 7.53
C ASP A 440 -24.61 9.42 7.43
N SER A 441 -24.75 9.97 6.22
CA SER A 441 -25.47 11.22 5.99
C SER A 441 -26.95 11.13 6.42
N TRP A 442 -27.59 9.97 6.27
CA TRP A 442 -28.96 9.77 6.74
C TRP A 442 -29.03 9.69 8.27
N LEU A 443 -28.05 9.08 8.95
CA LEU A 443 -27.95 9.05 10.42
C LEU A 443 -27.71 10.47 10.98
N GLU A 444 -26.86 11.28 10.34
CA GLU A 444 -26.67 12.70 10.68
C GLU A 444 -27.94 13.55 10.54
N VAL A 445 -28.74 13.27 9.52
CA VAL A 445 -30.03 13.95 9.26
C VAL A 445 -31.12 13.43 10.19
N ALA A 446 -31.06 12.15 10.58
CA ALA A 446 -31.92 11.50 11.58
C ALA A 446 -31.58 11.90 13.05
N GLY A 447 -30.73 12.91 13.24
CA GLY A 447 -30.56 13.57 14.52
C GLY A 447 -29.20 13.40 15.19
N MET A 448 -28.30 12.53 14.69
CA MET A 448 -27.02 12.27 15.37
C MET A 448 -26.17 13.51 15.63
N ARG A 449 -26.25 14.53 14.77
CA ARG A 449 -25.59 15.82 14.99
C ARG A 449 -26.10 16.54 16.24
N LYS A 450 -27.42 16.56 16.44
CA LYS A 450 -28.06 17.10 17.65
C LYS A 450 -27.74 16.24 18.88
N THR A 451 -27.74 14.93 18.74
CA THR A 451 -27.36 13.98 19.79
C THR A 451 -25.95 14.25 20.29
N LEU A 452 -24.96 14.33 19.39
CA LEU A 452 -23.57 14.55 19.75
C LEU A 452 -23.33 15.94 20.33
N ALA A 453 -23.94 16.99 19.74
CA ALA A 453 -23.85 18.33 20.33
C ALA A 453 -24.46 18.38 21.75
N ARG A 454 -25.61 17.71 21.97
CA ARG A 454 -26.22 17.59 23.31
C ARG A 454 -25.30 16.85 24.29
N ALA A 455 -24.71 15.74 23.87
CA ALA A 455 -23.76 14.98 24.68
C ALA A 455 -22.51 15.80 25.01
N ALA A 456 -21.94 16.51 24.03
CA ALA A 456 -20.79 17.38 24.22
C ALA A 456 -21.09 18.53 25.20
N ASN A 457 -22.24 19.20 25.09
CA ASN A 457 -22.62 20.23 26.08
C ASN A 457 -22.82 19.64 27.48
N ALA A 458 -23.41 18.44 27.61
CA ALA A 458 -23.53 17.78 28.91
C ALA A 458 -22.14 17.51 29.52
N VAL A 459 -21.17 17.05 28.72
CA VAL A 459 -19.77 16.88 29.17
C VAL A 459 -19.16 18.22 29.56
N ALA A 460 -19.31 19.28 28.75
CA ALA A 460 -18.76 20.60 29.04
C ALA A 460 -19.25 21.17 30.38
N VAL A 461 -20.51 20.90 30.76
CA VAL A 461 -21.14 21.38 32.00
C VAL A 461 -20.88 20.48 33.22
N GLY A 462 -20.36 19.25 33.04
CA GLY A 462 -19.87 18.43 34.15
C GLY A 462 -20.09 16.92 34.04
N MET A 463 -20.88 16.43 33.08
CA MET A 463 -21.06 15.00 32.84
C MET A 463 -19.71 14.35 32.46
N SER A 464 -19.52 13.06 32.77
CA SER A 464 -18.36 12.34 32.25
C SER A 464 -18.59 11.94 30.79
N ALA A 465 -17.52 11.82 30.00
CA ALA A 465 -17.63 11.34 28.63
C ALA A 465 -18.23 9.92 28.54
N ASP A 466 -18.02 9.09 29.56
CA ASP A 466 -18.57 7.73 29.67
C ASP A 466 -20.09 7.70 29.87
N ALA A 467 -20.62 8.57 30.75
CA ALA A 467 -22.06 8.74 30.95
C ALA A 467 -22.70 9.37 29.71
N ALA A 468 -22.09 10.42 29.14
CA ALA A 468 -22.57 11.04 27.92
C ALA A 468 -22.60 10.07 26.71
N MET A 469 -21.66 9.12 26.66
CA MET A 469 -21.67 8.05 25.66
C MET A 469 -22.89 7.14 25.84
N SER A 470 -23.08 6.55 27.03
CA SER A 470 -24.13 5.55 27.26
C SER A 470 -25.55 6.11 27.43
N ASP A 471 -25.70 7.30 28.01
CA ASP A 471 -27.03 7.88 28.28
C ASP A 471 -27.54 8.73 27.11
N VAL A 472 -26.65 9.18 26.22
CA VAL A 472 -26.99 10.15 25.15
C VAL A 472 -26.61 9.67 23.75
N VAL A 473 -25.38 9.21 23.53
CA VAL A 473 -24.88 8.87 22.17
C VAL A 473 -25.33 7.49 21.70
N GLU A 474 -25.10 6.44 22.50
CA GLU A 474 -25.48 5.05 22.17
C GLU A 474 -27.02 4.92 21.93
N PRO A 475 -27.92 5.50 22.76
CA PRO A 475 -29.36 5.49 22.49
C PRO A 475 -29.75 6.36 21.29
N GLY A 476 -29.00 7.45 21.05
CA GLY A 476 -29.22 8.32 19.91
C GLY A 476 -28.90 7.64 18.58
N TYR A 477 -27.83 6.82 18.53
CA TYR A 477 -27.52 6.00 17.36
C TYR A 477 -28.66 5.01 17.06
N ALA A 478 -29.16 4.29 18.08
CA ALA A 478 -30.31 3.39 17.92
C ALA A 478 -31.56 4.10 17.35
N ALA A 479 -31.89 5.28 17.86
CA ALA A 479 -33.01 6.09 17.36
C ALA A 479 -32.79 6.59 15.91
N ALA A 480 -31.58 7.06 15.59
CA ALA A 480 -31.24 7.52 14.25
C ALA A 480 -31.29 6.39 13.20
N ILE A 481 -30.84 5.18 13.57
CA ILE A 481 -30.92 3.98 12.72
C ILE A 481 -32.39 3.62 12.45
N ALA A 482 -33.25 3.62 13.47
CA ALA A 482 -34.68 3.36 13.31
C ALA A 482 -35.35 4.38 12.36
N GLN A 483 -35.05 5.67 12.51
CA GLN A 483 -35.57 6.71 11.63
C GLN A 483 -35.01 6.61 10.19
N ALA A 484 -33.74 6.21 10.03
CA ALA A 484 -33.13 5.97 8.72
C ALA A 484 -33.76 4.78 7.99
N ARG A 485 -34.01 3.65 8.69
CA ARG A 485 -34.79 2.52 8.14
C ARG A 485 -36.20 2.93 7.74
N GLY A 486 -36.92 3.64 8.60
CA GLY A 486 -38.26 4.17 8.29
C GLY A 486 -38.27 5.21 7.17
N ARG A 487 -37.12 5.80 6.80
CA ARG A 487 -36.98 6.65 5.61
C ARG A 487 -36.72 5.82 4.36
N LEU A 488 -35.90 4.77 4.45
CA LEU A 488 -35.64 3.82 3.36
C LEU A 488 -36.95 3.18 2.86
N GLU A 489 -37.74 2.64 3.78
CA GLU A 489 -39.04 2.01 3.45
C GLU A 489 -40.02 2.99 2.78
N ARG A 490 -40.17 4.21 3.33
CA ARG A 490 -41.06 5.22 2.75
C ARG A 490 -40.60 5.64 1.35
N ASN A 491 -39.31 5.79 1.11
CA ASN A 491 -38.77 6.13 -0.21
C ASN A 491 -39.05 5.02 -1.23
N MET A 492 -38.90 3.75 -0.83
CA MET A 492 -39.19 2.58 -1.67
C MET A 492 -40.69 2.47 -2.00
N ALA A 493 -41.57 2.56 -0.99
CA ALA A 493 -43.02 2.49 -1.18
C ALA A 493 -43.62 3.64 -2.01
N ILE A 494 -42.88 4.75 -2.17
CA ILE A 494 -43.23 5.84 -3.11
C ILE A 494 -42.71 5.52 -4.52
N ALA A 495 -41.47 5.04 -4.64
CA ALA A 495 -40.88 4.66 -5.93
C ALA A 495 -41.61 3.47 -6.61
N GLU A 496 -42.13 2.53 -5.82
CA GLU A 496 -42.98 1.42 -6.28
C GLU A 496 -44.35 1.91 -6.77
N ARG A 497 -45.00 2.81 -6.02
CA ARG A 497 -46.27 3.44 -6.46
C ARG A 497 -46.12 4.25 -7.73
N ALA A 498 -45.01 4.99 -7.88
CA ALA A 498 -44.69 5.69 -9.12
C ALA A 498 -44.55 4.71 -10.30
N ALA A 499 -43.83 3.59 -10.12
CA ALA A 499 -43.67 2.57 -11.16
C ALA A 499 -45.00 1.93 -11.58
N MET A 500 -45.88 1.58 -10.64
CA MET A 500 -47.21 1.04 -10.94
C MET A 500 -48.09 2.04 -11.71
N SER A 501 -48.02 3.34 -11.37
CA SER A 501 -48.76 4.37 -12.11
C SER A 501 -48.28 4.53 -13.56
N THR A 502 -46.99 4.36 -13.82
CA THR A 502 -46.44 4.41 -15.19
C THR A 502 -46.73 3.16 -16.03
N MET A 503 -47.10 2.04 -15.42
CA MET A 503 -47.50 0.80 -16.13
C MET A 503 -48.99 0.78 -16.48
N THR A 504 -49.80 1.67 -15.90
CA THR A 504 -51.24 1.77 -16.18
C THR A 504 -51.47 2.76 -17.32
N VAL A 505 -51.68 2.26 -18.53
CA VAL A 505 -52.01 3.07 -19.72
C VAL A 505 -53.51 2.99 -20.05
N ASN A 506 -54.05 4.05 -20.66
CA ASN A 506 -55.41 4.04 -21.22
C ASN A 506 -55.45 3.21 -22.52
N GLU A 507 -56.66 3.05 -23.10
CA GLU A 507 -56.87 2.30 -24.35
C GLU A 507 -56.11 2.85 -25.57
N ARG A 508 -55.52 4.05 -25.46
CA ARG A 508 -54.67 4.69 -26.49
C ARG A 508 -53.17 4.59 -26.20
N GLY A 509 -52.78 3.89 -25.13
CA GLY A 509 -51.38 3.71 -24.71
C GLY A 509 -50.81 4.86 -23.87
N GLU A 510 -51.63 5.81 -23.42
CA GLU A 510 -51.17 6.99 -22.66
C GLU A 510 -51.22 6.72 -21.14
N PRO A 511 -50.18 7.04 -20.35
CA PRO A 511 -50.17 6.79 -18.91
C PRO A 511 -51.28 7.51 -18.13
N VAL A 512 -51.98 6.77 -17.28
CA VAL A 512 -53.12 7.28 -16.51
C VAL A 512 -52.64 8.11 -15.31
N ARG A 513 -52.59 9.43 -15.53
CA ARG A 513 -52.17 10.54 -14.64
C ARG A 513 -50.66 10.75 -14.48
N ALA A 514 -50.18 11.86 -15.05
CA ALA A 514 -48.92 12.48 -14.67
C ALA A 514 -49.05 13.22 -13.32
N LEU A 515 -48.56 12.62 -12.23
CA LEU A 515 -48.27 13.34 -10.99
C LEU A 515 -47.00 14.20 -11.18
N ARG A 516 -47.02 15.45 -10.68
CA ARG A 516 -45.85 16.36 -10.79
C ARG A 516 -44.65 15.80 -10.00
N ASP A 517 -43.50 15.78 -10.66
CA ASP A 517 -42.24 15.16 -10.22
C ASP A 517 -41.48 16.05 -9.21
N GLU A 518 -41.82 15.97 -7.92
CA GLU A 518 -41.15 16.73 -6.84
C GLU A 518 -40.23 15.91 -5.92
N LEU A 519 -39.92 14.64 -6.24
CA LEU A 519 -39.08 13.78 -5.38
C LEU A 519 -37.71 13.46 -5.99
N ARG A 520 -36.65 13.76 -5.22
CA ARG A 520 -35.24 13.75 -5.63
C ARG A 520 -34.58 12.35 -5.73
N LEU A 521 -35.24 11.38 -6.38
CA LEU A 521 -34.62 10.13 -6.84
C LEU A 521 -35.22 9.76 -8.19
N ARG A 522 -34.54 10.12 -9.28
CA ARG A 522 -35.05 9.91 -10.65
C ARG A 522 -34.87 8.48 -11.12
N THR A 523 -35.79 8.09 -12.01
CA THR A 523 -36.23 6.71 -12.21
C THR A 523 -35.47 5.97 -13.31
N ALA A 524 -34.82 4.86 -12.96
CA ALA A 524 -34.45 3.76 -13.86
C ALA A 524 -34.43 2.44 -13.06
N ASP A 525 -34.59 1.30 -13.72
CA ASP A 525 -34.47 -0.10 -13.24
C ASP A 525 -35.07 -0.49 -11.87
N LEU A 526 -36.10 -1.34 -11.90
CA LEU A 526 -36.72 -1.93 -10.70
C LEU A 526 -35.76 -2.83 -9.91
N GLU A 527 -34.99 -3.69 -10.59
CA GLU A 527 -34.05 -4.60 -9.91
C GLU A 527 -32.92 -3.86 -9.18
N ASN A 528 -32.41 -2.78 -9.78
CA ASN A 528 -31.34 -1.98 -9.18
C ASN A 528 -31.82 -1.26 -7.90
N ARG A 529 -33.12 -0.95 -7.79
CA ARG A 529 -33.74 -0.45 -6.55
C ARG A 529 -33.78 -1.54 -5.47
N ALA A 530 -34.21 -2.74 -5.81
CA ALA A 530 -34.25 -3.87 -4.86
C ALA A 530 -32.84 -4.18 -4.31
N ARG A 531 -31.83 -4.28 -5.19
CA ARG A 531 -30.43 -4.52 -4.80
C ARG A 531 -29.86 -3.40 -3.92
N ALA A 532 -30.12 -2.13 -4.25
CA ALA A 532 -29.68 -1.00 -3.44
C ALA A 532 -30.38 -0.93 -2.07
N LYS A 533 -31.68 -1.27 -2.00
CA LYS A 533 -32.43 -1.39 -0.74
C LYS A 533 -31.79 -2.43 0.18
N THR A 534 -31.60 -3.65 -0.31
CA THR A 534 -30.98 -4.75 0.45
C THR A 534 -29.59 -4.40 0.99
N MET A 535 -28.77 -3.69 0.22
CA MET A 535 -27.45 -3.28 0.70
C MET A 535 -27.52 -2.18 1.78
N MET A 536 -28.41 -1.18 1.63
CA MET A 536 -28.60 -0.16 2.68
C MET A 536 -29.20 -0.76 3.96
N GLU A 537 -30.10 -1.74 3.83
CA GLU A 537 -30.63 -2.53 4.95
C GLU A 537 -29.53 -3.32 5.66
N ALA A 538 -28.59 -3.93 4.92
CA ALA A 538 -27.45 -4.64 5.50
C ALA A 538 -26.53 -3.69 6.28
N ILE A 539 -26.17 -2.52 5.72
CA ILE A 539 -25.35 -1.50 6.42
C ILE A 539 -26.07 -1.01 7.69
N LEU A 540 -27.38 -0.75 7.62
CA LEU A 540 -28.22 -0.36 8.76
C LEU A 540 -28.48 -1.51 9.75
N SER A 541 -28.19 -2.75 9.38
CA SER A 541 -28.29 -3.93 10.26
C SER A 541 -27.01 -4.16 11.03
N GLU A 542 -25.85 -4.14 10.34
CA GLU A 542 -24.53 -4.17 10.98
C GLU A 542 -24.36 -2.99 11.95
N THR A 543 -24.74 -1.78 11.51
CA THR A 543 -24.71 -0.57 12.38
C THR A 543 -25.65 -0.68 13.59
N ALA A 544 -26.71 -1.51 13.52
CA ALA A 544 -27.59 -1.75 14.67
C ALA A 544 -27.02 -2.76 15.67
N GLN A 545 -26.21 -3.70 15.20
CA GLN A 545 -25.51 -4.68 16.05
C GLN A 545 -24.42 -3.98 16.89
N HIS A 546 -23.67 -3.05 16.28
CA HIS A 546 -22.65 -2.25 16.97
C HIS A 546 -23.19 -0.86 17.36
N THR A 547 -24.08 -0.82 18.36
CA THR A 547 -24.61 0.42 18.95
C THR A 547 -23.97 0.80 20.29
N ARG A 548 -23.05 -0.02 20.80
CA ARG A 548 -22.32 0.20 22.07
C ARG A 548 -20.83 0.05 21.86
N LEU A 549 -20.03 0.87 22.55
CA LEU A 549 -18.58 0.74 22.58
C LEU A 549 -18.17 0.05 23.89
N ASP A 550 -17.45 -1.08 23.78
CA ASP A 550 -17.04 -1.88 24.93
C ASP A 550 -15.96 -1.21 25.80
N ALA A 551 -15.64 -1.83 26.94
CA ALA A 551 -14.66 -1.32 27.89
C ALA A 551 -13.21 -1.33 27.38
N GLU A 552 -12.89 -2.06 26.31
CA GLU A 552 -11.56 -2.10 25.70
C GLU A 552 -11.41 -0.98 24.67
N GLY A 553 -12.38 -0.84 23.76
CA GLY A 553 -12.47 0.26 22.82
C GLY A 553 -12.51 1.63 23.53
N ARG A 554 -13.25 1.75 24.64
CA ARG A 554 -13.25 2.96 25.49
C ARG A 554 -11.89 3.24 26.13
N ARG A 555 -11.12 2.22 26.54
CA ARG A 555 -9.76 2.41 27.07
C ARG A 555 -8.82 2.91 25.98
N ALA A 556 -8.76 2.21 24.85
CA ALA A 556 -7.89 2.55 23.72
C ALA A 556 -8.17 3.95 23.17
N ALA A 557 -9.45 4.29 22.94
CA ALA A 557 -9.88 5.62 22.53
C ALA A 557 -9.51 6.73 23.55
N GLY A 558 -9.56 6.41 24.85
CA GLY A 558 -9.19 7.34 25.92
C GLY A 558 -7.69 7.65 26.01
N GLU A 559 -6.81 6.74 25.58
CA GLU A 559 -5.36 6.93 25.66
C GLU A 559 -4.84 7.98 24.69
N LEU A 560 -5.37 8.01 23.45
CA LEU A 560 -5.03 9.07 22.48
C LEU A 560 -5.34 10.47 23.04
N VAL A 561 -6.55 10.63 23.59
CA VAL A 561 -6.98 11.93 24.14
C VAL A 561 -6.22 12.29 25.41
N ARG A 562 -5.83 11.30 26.24
CA ARG A 562 -4.92 11.53 27.36
C ARG A 562 -3.59 12.11 26.89
N GLY A 563 -3.00 11.55 25.83
CA GLY A 563 -1.78 12.07 25.21
C GLY A 563 -1.92 13.51 24.70
N ILE A 564 -3.04 13.84 24.06
CA ILE A 564 -3.37 15.21 23.63
C ILE A 564 -3.45 16.15 24.83
N ALA A 565 -4.17 15.77 25.89
CA ALA A 565 -4.31 16.58 27.10
C ALA A 565 -2.98 16.78 27.85
N ASP A 566 -2.14 15.75 27.90
CA ASP A 566 -0.81 15.83 28.52
C ASP A 566 0.15 16.68 27.69
N ASN A 567 0.11 16.59 26.35
CA ASN A 567 0.82 17.54 25.49
C ASN A 567 0.38 18.98 25.76
N GLU A 568 -0.93 19.22 25.91
CA GLU A 568 -1.48 20.56 26.13
C GLU A 568 -1.04 21.14 27.49
N ARG A 569 -1.03 20.34 28.55
CA ARG A 569 -0.48 20.75 29.87
C ARG A 569 1.00 21.08 29.81
N ASN A 570 1.78 20.28 29.06
CA ASN A 570 3.24 20.38 29.06
C ASN A 570 3.77 21.41 28.05
N LEU A 571 3.01 21.75 27.01
CA LEU A 571 3.47 22.55 25.85
C LEU A 571 2.52 23.71 25.48
N GLY A 572 1.32 23.80 26.05
CA GLY A 572 0.31 24.82 25.72
C GLY A 572 0.65 26.24 26.21
N GLY A 573 0.00 27.23 25.62
CA GLY A 573 0.28 28.66 25.83
C GLY A 573 0.04 29.15 27.27
N GLY A 574 -0.77 28.42 28.05
CA GLY A 574 -1.00 28.68 29.47
C GLY A 574 0.26 28.67 30.34
N HIS A 575 1.37 28.06 29.90
CA HIS A 575 2.68 28.10 30.58
C HIS A 575 3.70 29.03 29.90
N ALA A 576 3.35 29.65 28.77
CA ALA A 576 4.20 30.63 28.09
C ALA A 576 4.27 31.98 28.84
N ARG A 577 3.25 32.34 29.63
CA ARG A 577 3.22 33.59 30.40
C ARG A 577 4.16 33.59 31.62
N GLU A 578 4.39 32.43 32.27
CA GLU A 578 5.41 32.32 33.33
C GLU A 578 6.84 32.18 32.76
N ARG A 579 7.00 31.69 31.52
CA ARG A 579 8.32 31.51 30.90
C ARG A 579 9.02 32.80 30.43
N SER A 580 8.40 33.98 30.55
CA SER A 580 9.04 35.25 30.14
C SER A 580 10.13 35.75 31.11
N THR A 581 10.25 35.17 32.31
CA THR A 581 11.23 35.57 33.34
C THR A 581 12.43 34.61 33.50
N ALA A 582 12.46 33.48 32.78
CA ALA A 582 13.47 32.42 32.96
C ALA A 582 14.35 32.16 31.71
N ARG A 583 14.94 33.20 31.12
CA ARG A 583 15.98 33.06 30.08
C ARG A 583 17.36 32.74 30.70
N SER A 584 17.60 31.48 31.10
CA SER A 584 18.97 31.03 31.49
C SER A 584 19.32 29.54 31.28
N ASP A 585 18.34 28.63 31.15
CA ASP A 585 18.57 27.21 31.48
C ASP A 585 18.64 26.23 30.28
N VAL A 586 18.78 26.73 29.05
CA VAL A 586 18.81 25.90 27.82
C VAL A 586 20.23 25.84 27.22
N LEU A 587 20.68 24.64 26.83
CA LEU A 587 22.01 24.38 26.27
C LEU A 587 22.06 24.60 24.74
N VAL A 588 21.02 24.18 24.03
CA VAL A 588 20.77 24.54 22.62
C VAL A 588 19.32 24.98 22.49
N PRO A 589 19.03 26.26 22.16
CA PRO A 589 17.67 26.73 22.02
C PRO A 589 17.00 26.11 20.79
N ALA A 590 15.70 25.85 20.91
CA ALA A 590 14.84 25.61 19.76
C ALA A 590 14.83 26.84 18.84
N ARG A 591 14.77 26.61 17.53
CA ARG A 591 14.73 27.64 16.49
C ARG A 591 13.78 27.19 15.39
N ASP A 592 12.89 28.07 14.96
CA ASP A 592 12.17 27.88 13.71
C ASP A 592 13.04 28.37 12.54
N LEU A 593 13.40 27.43 11.66
CA LEU A 593 13.99 27.77 10.36
C LEU A 593 12.85 28.07 9.38
N PRO A 594 12.91 29.18 8.63
CA PRO A 594 11.92 29.48 7.59
C PRO A 594 11.94 28.42 6.49
N ASP A 595 10.88 28.35 5.69
CA ASP A 595 10.86 27.54 4.46
C ASP A 595 11.87 28.10 3.44
N LEU A 596 12.43 27.23 2.58
CA LEU A 596 13.34 27.66 1.52
C LEU A 596 12.62 28.54 0.51
N SER A 597 13.29 29.62 0.10
CA SER A 597 12.89 30.41 -1.07
C SER A 597 13.13 29.63 -2.37
N GLU A 598 12.37 29.96 -3.42
CA GLU A 598 12.58 29.38 -4.76
C GLU A 598 13.99 29.64 -5.32
N SER A 599 14.64 30.74 -4.93
CA SER A 599 16.05 31.01 -5.24
C SER A 599 16.99 29.97 -4.61
N GLU A 600 16.83 29.68 -3.32
CA GLU A 600 17.66 28.70 -2.61
C GLU A 600 17.43 27.28 -3.15
N ILE A 601 16.19 26.92 -3.49
CA ILE A 601 15.87 25.66 -4.16
C ILE A 601 16.55 25.59 -5.53
N THR A 602 16.49 26.67 -6.32
CA THR A 602 17.11 26.75 -7.65
C THR A 602 18.63 26.61 -7.58
N ASP A 603 19.29 27.26 -6.63
CA ASP A 603 20.74 27.15 -6.47
C ASP A 603 21.17 25.76 -5.98
N ARG A 604 20.40 25.14 -5.08
CA ARG A 604 20.61 23.72 -4.69
C ARG A 604 20.41 22.76 -5.87
N LEU A 605 19.43 23.00 -6.75
CA LEU A 605 19.21 22.22 -7.97
C LEU A 605 20.36 22.39 -9.00
N ARG A 606 20.90 23.61 -9.15
CA ARG A 606 22.10 23.83 -9.97
C ARG A 606 23.29 23.03 -9.46
N GLY A 607 23.48 23.00 -8.14
CA GLY A 607 24.54 22.24 -7.46
C GLY A 607 24.37 20.71 -7.44
N SER A 608 23.23 20.15 -7.85
CA SER A 608 23.06 18.68 -7.88
C SER A 608 23.92 18.04 -8.97
N ALA A 609 24.84 17.15 -8.55
CA ALA A 609 25.69 16.37 -9.44
C ALA A 609 24.87 15.51 -10.42
N ARG A 610 23.75 14.95 -9.96
CA ARG A 610 22.85 14.13 -10.77
C ARG A 610 22.21 14.91 -11.91
N LEU A 611 21.86 16.17 -11.65
CA LEU A 611 21.37 17.08 -12.69
C LEU A 611 22.51 17.59 -13.58
N ALA A 612 23.73 17.71 -13.07
CA ALA A 612 24.90 18.03 -13.89
C ALA A 612 25.20 16.94 -14.92
N ASP A 613 25.17 15.66 -14.53
CA ASP A 613 25.35 14.52 -15.45
C ASP A 613 24.28 14.52 -16.56
N LYS A 614 23.02 14.78 -16.20
CA LYS A 614 21.92 14.86 -17.16
C LYS A 614 22.01 16.08 -18.09
N ARG A 615 22.50 17.23 -17.60
CA ARG A 615 22.82 18.39 -18.46
C ARG A 615 23.94 18.05 -19.45
N ALA A 616 25.00 17.37 -19.01
CA ALA A 616 26.08 16.94 -19.90
C ALA A 616 25.62 15.92 -20.97
N GLU A 617 24.71 15.02 -20.62
CA GLU A 617 24.05 14.12 -21.60
C GLU A 617 23.25 14.91 -22.63
N ILE A 618 22.44 15.89 -22.20
CA ILE A 618 21.65 16.76 -23.07
C ILE A 618 22.55 17.62 -23.98
N ASP A 619 23.62 18.22 -23.45
CA ASP A 619 24.57 19.02 -24.23
C ASP A 619 25.26 18.19 -25.32
N ASN A 620 25.58 16.93 -25.03
CA ASN A 620 26.15 16.00 -26.01
C ASN A 620 25.14 15.61 -27.09
N LEU A 621 23.90 15.30 -26.72
CA LEU A 621 22.82 15.00 -27.67
C LEU A 621 22.45 16.24 -28.50
N SER A 622 22.45 17.44 -27.91
CA SER A 622 22.24 18.72 -28.61
C SER A 622 23.32 18.95 -29.67
N ARG A 623 24.58 18.63 -29.37
CA ARG A 623 25.68 18.69 -30.36
C ARG A 623 25.44 17.75 -31.55
N LEU A 624 24.93 16.54 -31.30
CA LEU A 624 24.64 15.55 -32.35
C LEU A 624 23.42 15.92 -33.21
N VAL A 625 22.42 16.60 -32.64
CA VAL A 625 21.17 16.97 -33.34
C VAL A 625 21.29 18.32 -34.06
N PHE A 626 21.84 19.34 -33.40
CA PHE A 626 21.87 20.72 -33.90
C PHE A 626 23.27 21.21 -34.30
N GLY A 627 24.31 20.39 -34.14
CA GLY A 627 25.71 20.81 -34.35
C GLY A 627 26.25 21.74 -33.26
N ASN A 628 25.40 22.14 -32.31
CA ASN A 628 25.71 23.07 -31.22
C ASN A 628 25.26 22.46 -29.89
N SER A 629 26.18 22.30 -28.94
CA SER A 629 25.87 21.76 -27.60
C SER A 629 25.03 22.70 -26.73
N GLN A 630 24.80 23.95 -27.16
CA GLN A 630 24.02 24.94 -26.40
C GLN A 630 22.67 25.30 -27.06
N ALA A 631 22.29 24.62 -28.15
CA ALA A 631 21.04 24.91 -28.87
C ALA A 631 19.79 24.76 -27.99
N VAL A 632 19.82 23.86 -26.99
CA VAL A 632 18.71 23.61 -26.06
C VAL A 632 18.92 24.18 -24.65
N SER A 633 20.06 24.83 -24.34
CA SER A 633 20.37 25.26 -22.96
C SER A 633 19.35 26.25 -22.41
N GLY A 634 18.89 27.21 -23.22
CA GLY A 634 17.80 28.12 -22.84
C GLY A 634 16.44 27.43 -22.64
N SER A 635 16.26 26.20 -23.14
CA SER A 635 15.10 25.36 -22.78
C SER A 635 15.35 24.58 -21.50
N VAL A 636 16.56 24.02 -21.31
CA VAL A 636 17.00 23.34 -20.08
C VAL A 636 16.88 24.26 -18.85
N ASP A 637 17.29 25.53 -18.96
CA ASP A 637 17.17 26.53 -17.90
C ASP A 637 15.72 26.89 -17.55
N ARG A 638 14.77 26.65 -18.47
CA ARG A 638 13.32 26.83 -18.26
C ARG A 638 12.64 25.55 -17.75
N ILE A 639 13.36 24.42 -17.63
CA ILE A 639 12.81 23.19 -17.04
C ILE A 639 12.82 23.32 -15.52
N THR A 640 11.63 23.55 -14.98
CA THR A 640 11.32 23.67 -13.55
C THR A 640 10.77 22.38 -12.93
N GLY A 641 10.41 21.39 -13.76
CA GLY A 641 9.84 20.09 -13.37
C GLY A 641 9.44 19.25 -14.58
N ALA A 642 8.74 18.13 -14.36
CA ALA A 642 8.42 17.15 -15.40
C ALA A 642 7.53 17.71 -16.52
N GLN A 643 6.61 18.63 -16.21
CA GLN A 643 5.73 19.23 -17.21
C GLN A 643 6.50 20.14 -18.20
N SER A 644 7.46 20.93 -17.70
CA SER A 644 8.30 21.78 -18.56
C SER A 644 9.38 20.98 -19.30
N GLY A 645 9.87 19.88 -18.71
CA GLY A 645 10.71 18.90 -19.43
C GLY A 645 9.98 18.17 -20.56
N ALA A 646 8.73 17.77 -20.34
CA ALA A 646 7.88 17.18 -21.39
C ALA A 646 7.66 18.15 -22.56
N ALA A 647 7.29 19.41 -22.26
CA ALA A 647 7.12 20.45 -23.27
C ALA A 647 8.42 20.72 -24.07
N ALA A 648 9.58 20.80 -23.41
CA ALA A 648 10.86 20.93 -24.08
C ALA A 648 11.20 19.71 -24.97
N GLY A 649 10.80 18.50 -24.58
CA GLY A 649 10.91 17.30 -25.39
C GLY A 649 10.01 17.32 -26.62
N ASP A 650 8.77 17.81 -26.50
CA ASP A 650 7.85 18.01 -27.62
C ASP A 650 8.37 19.09 -28.58
N ASP A 651 8.96 20.17 -28.07
CA ASP A 651 9.60 21.20 -28.90
C ASP A 651 10.75 20.65 -29.76
N VAL A 652 11.47 19.61 -29.31
CA VAL A 652 12.45 18.88 -30.15
C VAL A 652 11.75 18.05 -31.23
N ARG A 653 10.69 17.30 -30.87
CA ARG A 653 9.94 16.43 -31.80
C ARG A 653 9.26 17.22 -32.92
N GLU A 654 8.74 18.40 -32.58
CA GLU A 654 8.05 19.32 -33.48
C GLU A 654 9.01 20.28 -34.21
N GLY A 655 10.32 20.17 -34.00
CA GLY A 655 11.34 20.99 -34.68
C GLY A 655 11.36 22.47 -34.26
N ARG A 656 10.77 22.82 -33.11
CA ARG A 656 10.65 24.21 -32.62
C ARG A 656 11.95 24.77 -32.02
N LEU A 657 12.97 23.95 -31.76
CA LEU A 657 14.24 24.36 -31.12
C LEU A 657 15.42 24.63 -32.09
N GLY A 658 15.15 24.71 -33.40
CA GLY A 658 16.14 25.12 -34.40
C GLY A 658 16.34 24.11 -35.53
N GLU A 659 17.14 24.49 -36.52
CA GLU A 659 17.47 23.59 -37.64
C GLU A 659 18.47 22.50 -37.21
N MET A 660 18.15 21.24 -37.50
CA MET A 660 19.08 20.12 -37.29
C MET A 660 20.33 20.24 -38.18
N ALA A 661 21.44 19.64 -37.76
CA ALA A 661 22.70 19.69 -38.49
C ALA A 661 22.63 19.04 -39.89
N GLY A 662 23.49 19.50 -40.81
CA GLY A 662 23.59 18.96 -42.17
C GLY A 662 22.47 19.38 -43.12
N GLU A 663 22.53 18.95 -44.38
CA GLU A 663 21.55 19.31 -45.41
C GLU A 663 20.38 18.32 -45.46
N GLY A 664 19.16 18.87 -45.43
CA GLY A 664 17.90 18.13 -45.56
C GLY A 664 17.70 17.49 -46.93
N ARG A 665 16.69 16.63 -47.04
CA ARG A 665 16.28 16.03 -48.32
C ARG A 665 15.76 17.13 -49.26
N THR A 666 16.45 17.35 -50.38
CA THR A 666 15.94 18.16 -51.49
C THR A 666 15.27 17.26 -52.54
N TRP A 667 14.51 17.85 -53.47
CA TRP A 667 13.90 17.13 -54.61
C TRP A 667 14.88 16.14 -55.26
N LEU A 668 16.13 16.58 -55.48
CA LEU A 668 17.11 15.89 -56.32
C LEU A 668 18.19 15.12 -55.53
N LYS A 669 18.29 15.24 -54.19
CA LYS A 669 19.34 14.60 -53.39
C LYS A 669 18.84 14.05 -52.05
N ARG A 670 19.38 12.89 -51.66
CA ARG A 670 19.18 12.29 -50.32
C ARG A 670 19.83 13.19 -49.24
N PRO A 671 19.28 13.23 -48.02
CA PRO A 671 19.88 14.00 -46.92
C PRO A 671 21.30 13.52 -46.64
N ASN A 672 22.18 14.44 -46.27
CA ASN A 672 23.60 14.11 -46.07
C ASN A 672 23.82 13.28 -44.77
N PRO A 673 24.98 12.62 -44.58
CA PRO A 673 25.21 11.75 -43.42
C PRO A 673 25.07 12.47 -42.06
N ALA A 674 25.41 13.76 -42.00
CA ALA A 674 25.24 14.56 -40.79
C ALA A 674 23.75 14.74 -40.43
N ARG A 675 22.89 15.03 -41.42
CA ARG A 675 21.45 15.16 -41.22
C ARG A 675 20.78 13.84 -40.82
N GLN A 676 21.18 12.72 -41.43
CA GLN A 676 20.69 11.38 -41.05
C GLN A 676 21.08 11.04 -39.59
N SER A 677 22.30 11.39 -39.17
CA SER A 677 22.74 11.22 -37.78
C SER A 677 21.93 12.10 -36.81
N ALA A 678 21.67 13.36 -37.17
CA ALA A 678 20.87 14.27 -36.37
C ALA A 678 19.42 13.79 -36.18
N GLU A 679 18.76 13.37 -37.27
CA GLU A 679 17.41 12.80 -37.26
C GLU A 679 17.31 11.55 -36.37
N ALA A 680 18.33 10.67 -36.38
CA ALA A 680 18.39 9.49 -35.54
C ALA A 680 18.57 9.78 -34.03
N HIS A 681 19.19 10.93 -33.68
CA HIS A 681 19.43 11.32 -32.29
C HIS A 681 18.35 12.25 -31.71
N ALA A 682 17.53 12.91 -32.54
CA ALA A 682 16.47 13.81 -32.08
C ALA A 682 15.45 13.16 -31.11
N PRO A 683 14.98 11.90 -31.32
CA PRO A 683 14.11 11.23 -30.34
C PRO A 683 14.78 10.99 -28.98
N ARG A 684 16.11 10.74 -28.98
CA ARG A 684 16.90 10.55 -27.75
C ARG A 684 17.09 11.86 -26.99
N LEU A 685 17.32 12.97 -27.70
CA LEU A 685 17.38 14.31 -27.10
C LEU A 685 16.02 14.71 -26.51
N ALA A 686 14.93 14.45 -27.22
CA ALA A 686 13.58 14.68 -26.72
C ALA A 686 13.28 13.90 -25.43
N ALA A 687 13.67 12.62 -25.37
CA ALA A 687 13.55 11.79 -24.16
C ALA A 687 14.42 12.33 -23.01
N ALA A 688 15.68 12.69 -23.27
CA ALA A 688 16.58 13.21 -22.25
C ALA A 688 16.08 14.52 -21.59
N LEU A 689 15.39 15.39 -22.33
CA LEU A 689 14.75 16.59 -21.79
C LEU A 689 13.54 16.27 -20.89
N VAL A 690 12.75 15.25 -21.22
CA VAL A 690 11.66 14.75 -20.35
C VAL A 690 12.24 14.16 -19.07
N ASP A 691 13.24 13.28 -19.19
CA ASP A 691 13.93 12.65 -18.06
C ASP A 691 14.58 13.68 -17.13
N TYR A 692 15.15 14.76 -17.69
CA TYR A 692 15.70 15.87 -16.89
C TYR A 692 14.61 16.60 -16.10
N GLY A 693 13.43 16.85 -16.68
CA GLY A 693 12.30 17.43 -15.95
C GLY A 693 11.84 16.55 -14.79
N ILE A 694 11.77 15.23 -14.98
CA ILE A 694 11.44 14.26 -13.93
C ILE A 694 12.52 14.26 -12.84
N ALA A 695 13.80 14.34 -13.22
CA ALA A 695 14.90 14.43 -12.28
C ALA A 695 14.86 15.74 -11.47
N VAL A 696 14.50 16.88 -12.08
CA VAL A 696 14.33 18.16 -11.38
C VAL A 696 13.24 18.08 -10.31
N ASP A 697 12.08 17.47 -10.60
CA ASP A 697 11.02 17.27 -9.61
C ASP A 697 11.47 16.36 -8.45
N PHE A 698 12.21 15.28 -8.76
CA PHE A 698 12.77 14.39 -7.75
C PHE A 698 13.75 15.11 -6.82
N GLU A 699 14.73 15.83 -7.38
CA GLU A 699 15.76 16.52 -6.59
C GLU A 699 15.15 17.68 -5.79
N ARG A 700 14.17 18.40 -6.36
CA ARG A 700 13.36 19.41 -5.66
C ARG A 700 12.60 18.80 -4.47
N HIS A 701 12.08 17.57 -4.62
CA HIS A 701 11.44 16.86 -3.52
C HIS A 701 12.45 16.49 -2.42
N GLN A 702 13.63 15.97 -2.78
CA GLN A 702 14.69 15.65 -1.81
C GLN A 702 15.19 16.89 -1.04
N ILE A 703 15.39 18.02 -1.73
CA ILE A 703 15.78 19.29 -1.11
C ILE A 703 14.75 19.74 -0.06
N ASN A 704 13.46 19.67 -0.41
CA ASN A 704 12.38 20.04 0.50
C ASN A 704 12.19 19.05 1.66
N LEU A 705 12.42 17.75 1.44
CA LEU A 705 12.36 16.73 2.48
C LEU A 705 13.49 16.93 3.50
N GLY A 706 14.73 17.06 3.03
CA GLY A 706 15.89 17.32 3.90
C GLY A 706 15.77 18.64 4.67
N HIS A 707 15.18 19.69 4.07
CA HIS A 707 14.91 20.94 4.78
C HIS A 707 13.85 20.80 5.87
N ARG A 708 12.80 19.99 5.65
CA ARG A 708 11.80 19.70 6.69
C ARG A 708 12.37 18.87 7.84
N GLU A 709 13.27 17.93 7.54
CA GLU A 709 14.03 17.22 8.56
C GLU A 709 14.91 18.18 9.35
N GLU A 710 15.58 19.13 8.68
CA GLU A 710 16.39 20.16 9.32
C GLU A 710 15.55 21.10 10.21
N GLN A 711 14.39 21.57 9.74
CA GLN A 711 13.40 22.29 10.55
C GLN A 711 12.95 21.48 11.77
N ALA A 712 12.65 20.18 11.59
CA ALA A 712 12.25 19.30 12.68
C ALA A 712 13.37 19.10 13.72
N ARG A 713 14.64 19.00 13.31
CA ARG A 713 15.79 19.03 14.23
C ARG A 713 15.87 20.37 14.95
N HIS A 714 15.75 21.49 14.24
CA HIS A 714 15.97 22.83 14.81
C HIS A 714 14.90 23.25 15.83
N ARG A 715 13.66 22.74 15.71
CA ARG A 715 12.58 22.92 16.70
C ARG A 715 12.81 22.22 18.03
N LEU A 716 13.79 21.32 18.14
CA LEU A 716 14.10 20.64 19.40
C LEU A 716 15.08 21.46 20.24
N GLU A 717 14.74 21.66 21.51
CA GLU A 717 15.67 22.19 22.51
C GLU A 717 16.55 21.07 23.09
N VAL A 718 17.79 21.42 23.45
CA VAL A 718 18.64 20.58 24.30
C VAL A 718 18.70 21.27 25.67
N PRO A 719 18.17 20.65 26.75
CA PRO A 719 18.19 21.24 28.07
C PRO A 719 19.63 21.31 28.61
N ARG A 720 19.91 22.22 29.54
CA ARG A 720 21.17 22.21 30.27
C ARG A 720 21.18 21.06 31.29
N PRO A 721 22.29 20.28 31.42
CA PRO A 721 22.42 19.31 32.50
C PRO A 721 22.31 20.01 33.86
N SER A 722 21.70 19.32 34.84
CA SER A 722 21.62 19.74 36.24
C SER A 722 23.02 19.99 36.82
N LYS A 723 23.10 20.66 37.97
CA LYS A 723 24.41 20.90 38.64
C LYS A 723 25.04 19.56 39.05
N GLU A 724 24.19 18.64 39.47
CA GLU A 724 24.49 17.28 39.89
C GLU A 724 25.00 16.44 38.71
N LEU A 725 24.31 16.47 37.57
CA LEU A 725 24.76 15.78 36.35
C LEU A 725 26.02 16.43 35.77
N SER A 726 26.14 17.76 35.80
CA SER A 726 27.33 18.49 35.35
C SER A 726 28.58 18.16 36.18
N ALA A 727 28.44 18.15 37.51
CA ALA A 727 29.48 17.70 38.42
C ALA A 727 29.86 16.23 38.17
N LEU A 728 28.87 15.39 37.84
CA LEU A 728 29.11 13.98 37.51
C LEU A 728 29.87 13.79 36.19
N MET A 729 29.56 14.57 35.14
CA MET A 729 30.30 14.54 33.85
C MET A 729 31.74 15.05 34.00
N SER A 730 32.01 15.83 35.05
CA SER A 730 33.33 16.38 35.37
C SER A 730 34.19 15.42 36.21
N GLY A 731 33.62 14.32 36.71
CA GLY A 731 34.29 13.31 37.54
C GLY A 731 35.03 12.22 36.76
N THR A 732 35.38 11.13 37.46
CA THR A 732 36.01 9.94 36.84
C THR A 732 34.96 8.99 36.25
N ASP A 733 35.34 8.23 35.22
CA ASP A 733 34.44 7.25 34.57
C ASP A 733 33.99 6.10 35.49
N GLN A 734 34.68 5.86 36.62
CA GLN A 734 34.24 4.86 37.62
C GLN A 734 33.16 5.41 38.54
N ASP A 735 33.32 6.64 39.02
CA ASP A 735 32.33 7.31 39.89
C ASP A 735 31.05 7.63 39.11
N GLN A 736 31.19 8.02 37.84
CA GLN A 736 30.09 8.26 36.92
C GLN A 736 29.19 7.04 36.77
N VAL A 737 29.76 5.87 36.43
CA VAL A 737 28.98 4.62 36.26
C VAL A 737 28.32 4.20 37.58
N ARG A 738 29.02 4.32 38.71
CA ARG A 738 28.45 3.98 40.03
C ARG A 738 27.24 4.85 40.34
N ARG A 739 27.37 6.18 40.28
CA ARG A 739 26.26 7.10 40.55
C ARG A 739 25.10 6.97 39.58
N LEU A 740 25.33 6.82 38.26
CA LEU A 740 24.25 6.60 37.29
C LEU A 740 23.50 5.26 37.53
N ASN A 741 24.14 4.26 38.12
CA ASN A 741 23.48 3.01 38.50
C ASN A 741 22.76 3.09 39.86
N THR A 742 23.22 3.96 40.78
CA THR A 742 22.60 4.14 42.10
C THR A 742 21.47 5.19 42.10
N ASP A 743 21.48 6.14 41.17
CA ASP A 743 20.48 7.22 41.05
C ASP A 743 19.67 7.11 39.73
N PRO A 744 18.45 6.57 39.78
CA PRO A 744 17.56 6.47 38.61
C PRO A 744 17.05 7.83 38.09
N ALA A 745 17.15 8.93 38.84
CA ALA A 745 16.77 10.26 38.35
C ALA A 745 17.88 10.83 37.46
N LEU A 746 19.13 10.84 37.94
CA LEU A 746 20.29 11.28 37.15
C LEU A 746 20.47 10.44 35.88
N ARG A 747 20.21 9.12 35.96
CA ARG A 747 20.23 8.25 34.77
C ARG A 747 19.20 8.66 33.73
N ARG A 748 17.95 8.88 34.13
CA ARG A 748 16.87 9.32 33.22
C ARG A 748 17.13 10.71 32.66
N GLU A 749 17.76 11.60 33.43
CA GLU A 749 18.21 12.91 32.94
C GLU A 749 19.29 12.75 31.85
N PHE A 750 20.31 11.94 32.10
CA PHE A 750 21.39 11.67 31.15
C PHE A 750 20.91 11.01 29.86
N GLU A 751 20.01 10.02 29.97
CA GLU A 751 19.38 9.34 28.82
C GLU A 751 18.52 10.33 27.99
N LYS A 752 17.72 11.19 28.64
CA LYS A 752 16.96 12.26 27.97
C LYS A 752 17.86 13.27 27.26
N LEU A 753 18.93 13.73 27.92
CA LEU A 753 19.87 14.70 27.36
C LEU A 753 20.60 14.12 26.14
N THR A 754 21.08 12.87 26.24
CA THR A 754 21.72 12.16 25.13
C THR A 754 20.76 11.99 23.96
N LEU A 755 19.50 11.62 24.21
CA LEU A 755 18.47 11.49 23.18
C LEU A 755 18.14 12.84 22.51
N ALA A 756 18.05 13.93 23.28
CA ALA A 756 17.84 15.28 22.74
C ALA A 756 19.01 15.69 21.82
N MET A 757 20.26 15.45 22.23
CA MET A 757 21.44 15.71 21.39
C MET A 757 21.45 14.86 20.12
N VAL A 758 21.11 13.57 20.18
CA VAL A 758 21.01 12.68 19.01
C VAL A 758 19.91 13.11 18.04
N LYS A 759 18.82 13.73 18.52
CA LYS A 759 17.77 14.28 17.66
C LYS A 759 18.12 15.69 17.13
N ARG A 760 18.88 16.50 17.88
CA ARG A 760 19.19 17.90 17.53
C ARG A 760 20.39 18.08 16.60
N LEU A 761 21.46 17.33 16.83
CA LEU A 761 22.76 17.50 16.15
C LEU A 761 22.80 16.72 14.83
N SER A 762 23.27 17.35 13.75
CA SER A 762 23.55 16.65 12.50
C SER A 762 24.76 15.71 12.62
N SER A 763 24.99 14.88 11.60
CA SER A 763 26.22 14.08 11.48
C SER A 763 27.47 14.94 11.44
N ALA A 764 27.42 16.08 10.74
CA ALA A 764 28.51 17.05 10.67
C ALA A 764 28.78 17.71 12.02
N ASP A 765 27.74 18.18 12.73
CA ASP A 765 27.92 18.80 14.07
C ASP A 765 28.58 17.80 15.05
N ARG A 766 28.17 16.53 15.02
CA ARG A 766 28.76 15.48 15.88
C ARG A 766 30.22 15.17 15.51
N ALA A 767 30.56 15.23 14.22
CA ALA A 767 31.94 15.05 13.75
C ALA A 767 32.83 16.23 14.16
N ASP A 768 32.40 17.47 13.91
CA ASP A 768 33.13 18.68 14.33
C ASP A 768 33.27 18.73 15.87
N LEU A 769 32.24 18.36 16.65
CA LEU A 769 32.36 18.25 18.12
C LEU A 769 33.37 17.17 18.54
N LYS A 770 33.35 16.00 17.90
CA LYS A 770 34.31 14.91 18.18
C LYS A 770 35.75 15.30 17.86
N GLU A 771 35.96 16.08 16.81
CA GLU A 771 37.25 16.63 16.40
C GLU A 771 37.67 17.90 17.19
N GLY A 772 36.84 18.35 18.14
CA GLY A 772 37.13 19.52 18.98
C GLY A 772 36.90 20.88 18.31
N LYS A 773 36.31 20.90 17.11
CA LYS A 773 36.03 22.10 16.30
C LYS A 773 34.78 22.85 16.77
N VAL A 774 34.75 23.23 18.05
CA VAL A 774 33.58 23.84 18.73
C VAL A 774 33.03 25.12 18.09
N THR A 775 33.82 25.83 17.27
CA THR A 775 33.39 27.07 16.59
C THR A 775 32.33 26.86 15.51
N LYS A 776 32.37 25.74 14.77
CA LYS A 776 31.42 25.45 13.68
C LYS A 776 30.02 25.04 14.18
N PRO A 777 29.87 24.12 15.16
CA PRO A 777 28.60 23.90 15.84
C PRO A 777 28.08 25.17 16.51
N GLY A 778 28.99 26.02 17.02
CA GLY A 778 28.68 27.35 17.55
C GLY A 778 27.88 28.22 16.57
N SER A 779 28.32 28.33 15.31
CA SER A 779 27.59 29.08 14.28
C SER A 779 26.36 28.33 13.73
N SER A 780 26.46 27.02 13.48
CA SER A 780 25.36 26.15 12.98
C SER A 780 24.14 26.15 13.90
N LEU A 781 24.36 25.96 15.20
CA LEU A 781 23.33 25.90 16.23
C LEU A 781 23.03 27.29 16.83
N GLY A 782 23.91 28.26 16.58
CA GLY A 782 23.89 29.61 17.13
C GLY A 782 23.93 29.62 18.66
N ILE A 783 24.96 28.96 19.20
CA ILE A 783 25.23 28.79 20.63
C ILE A 783 26.60 29.38 20.99
N THR A 784 26.81 29.72 22.25
CA THR A 784 28.09 30.27 22.71
C THR A 784 29.20 29.21 22.75
N PRO A 785 30.49 29.60 22.74
CA PRO A 785 31.61 28.66 22.88
C PRO A 785 31.54 27.80 24.16
N GLU A 786 30.98 28.34 25.25
CA GLU A 786 30.78 27.62 26.53
C GLU A 786 29.68 26.56 26.40
N GLN A 787 28.59 26.86 25.68
CA GLN A 787 27.53 25.89 25.36
C GLN A 787 28.06 24.79 24.44
N ALA A 788 28.85 25.13 23.41
CA ALA A 788 29.48 24.16 22.51
C ALA A 788 30.47 23.25 23.25
N SER A 789 31.25 23.80 24.19
CA SER A 789 32.16 23.03 25.05
C SER A 789 31.40 22.10 26.00
N SER A 790 30.26 22.55 26.53
CA SER A 790 29.39 21.73 27.39
C SER A 790 28.72 20.59 26.62
N LEU A 791 28.28 20.82 25.37
CA LEU A 791 27.81 19.74 24.47
C LEU A 791 28.90 18.70 24.22
N LYS A 792 30.13 19.14 23.93
CA LYS A 792 31.27 18.23 23.71
C LYS A 792 31.50 17.33 24.92
N LEU A 793 31.52 17.90 26.13
CA LEU A 793 31.71 17.15 27.38
C LEU A 793 30.65 16.04 27.55
N VAL A 794 29.38 16.32 27.25
CA VAL A 794 28.31 15.31 27.32
C VAL A 794 28.50 14.24 26.24
N GLN A 795 28.86 14.62 25.01
CA GLN A 795 29.08 13.68 23.90
C GLN A 795 30.27 12.74 24.16
N ASP A 796 31.40 13.25 24.64
CA ASP A 796 32.60 12.46 24.97
C ASP A 796 32.28 11.40 26.03
N ARG A 797 31.55 11.80 27.10
CA ARG A 797 31.15 10.91 28.19
C ARG A 797 30.10 9.88 27.79
N ALA A 798 29.14 10.24 26.93
CA ALA A 798 28.18 9.29 26.38
C ALA A 798 28.87 8.19 25.54
N GLY A 799 29.89 8.55 24.75
CA GLY A 799 30.72 7.59 24.03
C GLY A 799 31.45 6.63 24.96
N ALA A 800 32.15 7.15 25.97
CA ALA A 800 32.91 6.34 26.94
C ALA A 800 32.03 5.31 27.69
N LEU A 801 30.79 5.67 28.04
CA LEU A 801 29.85 4.76 28.70
C LEU A 801 29.34 3.65 27.77
N GLN A 802 29.02 3.96 26.50
CA GLN A 802 28.58 2.97 25.52
C GLN A 802 29.68 1.95 25.21
N ASP A 803 30.91 2.42 24.98
CA ASP A 803 32.09 1.59 24.73
C ASP A 803 32.37 0.60 25.86
N ARG A 804 32.14 1.02 27.12
CA ARG A 804 32.37 0.19 28.30
C ARG A 804 31.28 -0.87 28.49
N SER A 805 30.03 -0.52 28.20
CA SER A 805 28.90 -1.47 28.21
C SER A 805 29.10 -2.58 27.15
N LEU A 806 29.53 -2.21 25.95
CA LEU A 806 29.89 -3.16 24.88
C LEU A 806 31.05 -4.08 25.26
N ARG A 807 32.06 -3.57 26.00
CA ARG A 807 33.17 -4.39 26.52
C ARG A 807 32.72 -5.33 27.64
N GLN A 808 31.84 -4.90 28.55
CA GLN A 808 31.28 -5.77 29.59
C GLN A 808 30.40 -6.89 29.01
N ALA A 809 29.55 -6.58 28.03
CA ALA A 809 28.76 -7.59 27.31
C ALA A 809 29.64 -8.64 26.63
N ARG A 810 30.74 -8.22 25.97
CA ARG A 810 31.74 -9.15 25.40
C ARG A 810 32.44 -10.00 26.46
N HIS A 811 32.74 -9.44 27.63
CA HIS A 811 33.39 -10.18 28.73
C HIS A 811 32.49 -11.27 29.34
N ILE A 812 31.17 -11.03 29.41
CA ILE A 812 30.19 -12.01 29.87
C ILE A 812 30.12 -13.20 28.90
N VAL A 813 30.19 -12.95 27.59
CA VAL A 813 30.23 -14.00 26.55
C VAL A 813 31.56 -14.77 26.53
N SER A 814 32.65 -14.20 27.05
CA SER A 814 33.99 -14.80 26.97
C SER A 814 34.47 -15.51 28.25
N THR A 815 33.58 -15.84 29.20
CA THR A 815 33.99 -16.54 30.43
C THR A 815 34.05 -18.06 30.21
N PRO A 816 35.23 -18.71 30.22
CA PRO A 816 35.30 -20.15 30.02
C PRO A 816 34.93 -20.87 31.31
N GLN A 817 33.80 -21.59 31.31
CA GLN A 817 33.49 -22.56 32.37
C GLN A 817 34.38 -23.80 32.21
N LEU A 818 35.62 -23.70 32.70
CA LEU A 818 36.53 -24.82 32.87
C LEU A 818 36.53 -25.29 34.34
N GLY A 819 36.41 -26.61 34.52
CA GLY A 819 37.18 -27.31 35.57
C GLY A 819 36.47 -27.67 36.88
N MET A 820 35.74 -28.80 36.85
CA MET A 820 35.76 -29.90 37.85
C MET A 820 35.75 -29.59 39.37
N ARG A 821 34.92 -30.33 40.12
CA ARG A 821 35.39 -31.55 40.85
C ARG A 821 34.29 -32.33 41.58
N ARG A 822 34.42 -33.66 41.48
CA ARG A 822 33.69 -34.76 42.15
C ARG A 822 32.26 -34.99 41.69
#